data_AF-A0AAQ3R916-F1
#
_entry.id   AF-A0AAQ3R916-F1
#
_cell.length_a   1.000
_cell.length_b   1.000
_cell.length_c   1.000
_cell.angle_alpha   90.00
_cell.angle_beta   90.00
_cell.angle_gamma   90.00
#
_symmetry.space_group_name_H-M   'P 1'
#
loop_
_entity.id
_entity.type
_entity.pdbx_description
1 polymer ?
#
loop_
_entity_poly.entity_id
_entity_poly.type
_entity_poly.pdbx_seq_one_letter_code
_entity_poly.pdbx_strand_id
1 'polypeptide(L)'
;MTICSSAFGKASAVESIRAVSQIYSPMSRWYSKSALATSTAKTAPYNGQKKHHKSDEFTSQRELFVNILNANATKRDAKQFLARFKLPGEKPTSLSSKSNQDQAAGRQNQHDHSQKLGVNLGGLYSPGRAIAEAPQFVRQEMAEQTMPKDVMSTALVCLRTPEKLEEDTLDGLALTLSQLVKLDMHIVVVIGDGRVNGNTAENNISLKLNVDRQARRLCEAIEKHNQAAARYVDGALEVDKKPNGEATNLRVAVPRLVLGPLRQSTITIVSSFAYTTIGELVTIKTADTMSTLTEYLSSNSKNASAVDSSDIEASEISVDRIIVLDEAGGIPSKARRDGAHVFINLRQEYSSILDELSEYASCNRVGPGHYPGRSTVYDRQQDNLRLLQRCLAKLSSASSAIIISPQEAAASSGFLRRPRGSETGAGTRRQKNPLIHNLLTNKPMISSSLPVARLPNTSAARSNGDSHLAWQAPTLVKRGMPLEIIPNPHRGNRWEESGWMSPRDGFTTLELDKDPRIDFPRLLHLIEDSFRKKLNVEHYLNRIKGKVAGVIVAGNYEGGAILTWEQPPGTSDPLRLVPYLDKFAVLQSSQGSSGVADILFQSMVRSCFPNGVCWRSRKDNPVNKWYFERASASWQIPESMWTMFWTGEGVVENGDRFEDYLGVCKTVIPSFYSKNQE
;
A
#
# COMPACT_ATOMS: atom_id res chain seq x y z
N MET A 1 -1.29 20.59 -72.59
CA MET A 1 -0.24 19.58 -72.39
C MET A 1 -0.86 18.44 -71.58
N THR A 2 -1.49 17.44 -72.20
CA THR A 2 -0.89 16.14 -72.60
C THR A 2 -0.05 15.52 -71.47
N ILE A 3 -0.23 14.29 -70.97
CA ILE A 3 -0.87 13.03 -71.42
C ILE A 3 -1.01 12.18 -70.13
N CYS A 4 -2.19 11.64 -69.79
CA CYS A 4 -2.60 10.23 -70.05
C CYS A 4 -1.60 9.21 -69.50
N SER A 5 -1.93 8.29 -68.60
CA SER A 5 -2.85 7.15 -68.78
C SER A 5 -2.41 6.14 -67.70
N SER A 6 -3.18 5.19 -67.18
CA SER A 6 -4.54 4.68 -67.36
C SER A 6 -4.56 3.47 -66.40
N ALA A 7 -5.56 3.35 -65.51
CA ALA A 7 -6.76 2.54 -65.73
C ALA A 7 -6.49 1.02 -65.64
N PHE A 8 -7.37 0.15 -65.18
CA PHE A 8 -8.83 0.09 -65.14
C PHE A 8 -9.20 -0.67 -63.85
N GLY A 9 -10.31 -0.40 -63.16
CA GLY A 9 -11.69 -0.49 -63.66
C GLY A 9 -12.22 -1.89 -63.35
N LYS A 10 -13.47 -2.13 -62.94
CA LYS A 10 -14.74 -1.41 -63.06
C LYS A 10 -15.67 -1.97 -61.96
N ALA A 11 -16.38 -1.10 -61.23
CA ALA A 11 -17.78 -0.71 -61.44
C ALA A 11 -18.76 -1.76 -60.89
N SER A 12 -19.54 -1.40 -59.85
CA SER A 12 -20.88 -0.78 -59.93
C SER A 12 -21.94 -1.86 -60.22
N ALA A 13 -23.09 -1.96 -59.58
CA ALA A 13 -24.07 -0.95 -59.23
C ALA A 13 -25.17 -1.68 -58.40
N VAL A 14 -25.78 -1.09 -57.37
CA VAL A 14 -27.10 -0.39 -57.41
C VAL A 14 -28.23 -1.16 -56.68
N GLU A 15 -28.70 -0.49 -55.63
CA GLU A 15 -30.09 -0.21 -55.20
C GLU A 15 -31.14 -1.32 -54.97
N SER A 16 -31.59 -1.33 -53.71
CA SER A 16 -32.97 -1.02 -53.27
C SER A 16 -34.17 -1.94 -53.57
N ILE A 17 -34.75 -2.39 -52.44
CA ILE A 17 -36.19 -2.56 -52.11
C ILE A 17 -36.95 -3.74 -52.74
N ARG A 18 -37.34 -4.72 -51.91
CA ARG A 18 -38.75 -5.05 -51.57
C ARG A 18 -38.84 -6.20 -50.56
N ALA A 19 -39.86 -6.09 -49.70
CA ALA A 19 -40.28 -7.04 -48.67
C ALA A 19 -40.85 -8.36 -49.25
N VAL A 20 -40.88 -9.42 -48.43
CA VAL A 20 -42.03 -10.31 -48.13
C VAL A 20 -41.60 -11.43 -47.15
N SER A 21 -42.57 -11.81 -46.31
CA SER A 21 -42.66 -12.75 -45.19
C SER A 21 -42.21 -14.22 -45.37
N GLN A 22 -41.78 -14.86 -44.27
CA GLN A 22 -42.30 -16.12 -43.65
C GLN A 22 -41.26 -16.66 -42.62
N ILE A 23 -41.55 -16.64 -41.31
CA ILE A 23 -42.03 -17.76 -40.47
C ILE A 23 -41.15 -19.02 -40.57
N TYR A 24 -40.41 -19.36 -39.51
CA TYR A 24 -40.43 -20.69 -38.85
C TYR A 24 -39.72 -20.63 -37.48
N SER A 25 -40.46 -21.01 -36.43
CA SER A 25 -39.99 -21.39 -35.10
C SER A 25 -39.67 -22.90 -35.10
N PRO A 26 -38.91 -23.42 -34.12
CA PRO A 26 -39.59 -24.39 -33.27
C PRO A 26 -39.30 -24.26 -31.78
N MET A 27 -40.40 -24.35 -31.04
CA MET A 27 -40.53 -24.63 -29.62
C MET A 27 -40.42 -26.15 -29.39
N SER A 28 -39.83 -26.61 -28.29
CA SER A 28 -40.33 -27.82 -27.62
C SER A 28 -40.05 -27.83 -26.11
N ARG A 29 -41.12 -28.18 -25.39
CA ARG A 29 -41.31 -28.21 -23.94
C ARG A 29 -40.59 -29.39 -23.30
N TRP A 30 -40.15 -29.23 -22.05
CA TRP A 30 -39.89 -30.35 -21.14
C TRP A 30 -40.96 -30.36 -20.05
N TYR A 31 -41.69 -31.48 -19.99
CA TYR A 31 -42.71 -31.78 -18.98
C TYR A 31 -42.06 -32.44 -17.76
N SER A 32 -42.53 -32.02 -16.58
CA SER A 32 -42.29 -32.63 -15.27
C SER A 32 -42.90 -34.03 -15.16
N LYS A 33 -42.21 -34.96 -14.50
CA LYS A 33 -42.84 -36.09 -13.78
C LYS A 33 -42.12 -36.34 -12.46
N SER A 34 -42.92 -36.36 -11.40
CA SER A 34 -42.59 -36.81 -10.06
C SER A 34 -42.36 -38.33 -10.01
N ALA A 35 -41.47 -38.79 -9.15
CA ALA A 35 -41.55 -40.14 -8.58
C ALA A 35 -41.03 -40.10 -7.14
N LEU A 36 -41.94 -40.45 -6.23
CA LEU A 36 -41.74 -40.73 -4.82
C LEU A 36 -41.20 -42.16 -4.69
N ALA A 37 -40.11 -42.37 -3.96
CA ALA A 37 -39.67 -43.72 -3.56
C ALA A 37 -38.97 -43.69 -2.20
N THR A 38 -39.68 -44.23 -1.21
CA THR A 38 -39.23 -44.54 0.15
C THR A 38 -38.40 -45.83 0.12
N SER A 39 -37.21 -45.84 0.74
CA SER A 39 -36.48 -47.10 1.01
C SER A 39 -35.44 -46.94 2.13
N THR A 40 -35.83 -47.45 3.30
CA THR A 40 -35.07 -48.13 4.37
C THR A 40 -33.55 -47.91 4.52
N ALA A 41 -33.19 -47.46 5.71
CA ALA A 41 -31.83 -47.39 6.23
C ALA A 41 -31.22 -48.79 6.47
N LYS A 42 -29.99 -48.99 5.97
CA LYS A 42 -29.03 -49.97 6.49
C LYS A 42 -27.69 -49.28 6.69
N THR A 43 -27.24 -49.29 7.93
CA THR A 43 -25.97 -48.76 8.43
C THR A 43 -24.78 -49.58 7.92
N ALA A 44 -23.77 -48.91 7.35
CA ALA A 44 -22.42 -49.44 7.13
C ALA A 44 -21.38 -48.40 7.61
N PRO A 45 -20.26 -48.81 8.23
CA PRO A 45 -19.41 -47.92 9.02
C PRO A 45 -18.53 -47.01 8.15
N TYR A 46 -18.52 -45.74 8.52
CA TYR A 46 -17.81 -44.64 7.87
C TYR A 46 -16.34 -44.64 8.29
N ASN A 47 -15.42 -44.94 7.37
CA ASN A 47 -13.97 -44.84 7.60
C ASN A 47 -13.26 -44.03 6.48
N GLY A 48 -13.85 -42.88 6.11
CA GLY A 48 -13.38 -42.04 5.00
C GLY A 48 -12.89 -40.63 5.37
N GLN A 49 -13.07 -40.17 6.60
CA GLN A 49 -12.95 -38.74 6.93
C GLN A 49 -11.52 -38.21 7.13
N LYS A 50 -10.51 -39.08 7.29
CA LYS A 50 -9.11 -38.64 7.54
C LYS A 50 -8.29 -38.32 6.29
N LYS A 51 -8.71 -38.77 5.09
CA LYS A 51 -7.95 -38.52 3.85
C LYS A 51 -8.29 -37.19 3.18
N HIS A 52 -9.56 -36.75 3.23
CA HIS A 52 -9.96 -35.45 2.68
C HIS A 52 -9.41 -34.26 3.47
N HIS A 53 -9.28 -34.39 4.80
CA HIS A 53 -8.80 -33.28 5.64
C HIS A 53 -7.33 -32.92 5.37
N LYS A 54 -6.48 -33.91 5.12
CA LYS A 54 -5.06 -33.68 4.79
C LYS A 54 -4.85 -33.08 3.39
N SER A 55 -5.71 -33.41 2.42
CA SER A 55 -5.60 -32.82 1.08
C SER A 55 -6.02 -31.36 1.07
N ASP A 56 -7.08 -31.00 1.80
CA ASP A 56 -7.57 -29.61 1.90
C ASP A 56 -6.63 -28.70 2.69
N GLU A 57 -5.97 -29.25 3.71
CA GLU A 57 -4.96 -28.50 4.48
C GLU A 57 -3.71 -28.22 3.62
N PHE A 58 -3.25 -29.20 2.83
CA PHE A 58 -2.11 -29.03 1.95
C PHE A 58 -2.38 -28.08 0.77
N THR A 59 -3.59 -28.13 0.17
CA THR A 59 -4.00 -27.16 -0.85
C THR A 59 -4.13 -25.76 -0.25
N SER A 60 -4.72 -25.63 0.94
CA SER A 60 -4.83 -24.34 1.65
C SER A 60 -3.47 -23.75 2.00
N GLN A 61 -2.51 -24.55 2.46
CA GLN A 61 -1.13 -24.12 2.71
C GLN A 61 -0.44 -23.70 1.42
N ARG A 62 -0.60 -24.47 0.34
CA ARG A 62 -0.04 -24.13 -0.97
C ARG A 62 -0.61 -22.81 -1.51
N GLU A 63 -1.91 -22.57 -1.36
CA GLU A 63 -2.55 -21.31 -1.72
C GLU A 63 -2.03 -20.13 -0.90
N LEU A 64 -1.82 -20.32 0.41
CA LEU A 64 -1.22 -19.32 1.29
C LEU A 64 0.18 -18.91 0.78
N PHE A 65 1.04 -19.89 0.50
CA PHE A 65 2.38 -19.63 -0.03
C PHE A 65 2.33 -18.95 -1.40
N VAL A 66 1.41 -19.37 -2.28
CA VAL A 66 1.22 -18.73 -3.58
C VAL A 66 0.77 -17.27 -3.42
N ASN A 67 -0.13 -16.99 -2.50
CA ASN A 67 -0.60 -15.62 -2.21
C ASN A 67 0.53 -14.74 -1.66
N ILE A 68 1.36 -15.28 -0.75
CA ILE A 68 2.53 -14.58 -0.21
C ILE A 68 3.55 -14.29 -1.32
N LEU A 69 3.83 -15.26 -2.20
CA LEU A 69 4.75 -15.08 -3.32
C LEU A 69 4.22 -14.08 -4.36
N ASN A 70 2.93 -14.15 -4.68
CA ASN A 70 2.28 -13.23 -5.63
C ASN A 70 2.22 -11.79 -5.11
N ALA A 71 2.26 -11.59 -3.79
CA ALA A 71 2.26 -10.27 -3.17
C ALA A 71 3.55 -9.47 -3.39
N ASN A 72 4.58 -10.02 -4.06
CA ASN A 72 5.88 -9.36 -4.27
C ASN A 72 6.49 -8.82 -2.95
N ALA A 73 6.17 -9.43 -1.82
CA ALA A 73 6.82 -9.12 -0.56
C ALA A 73 8.32 -9.37 -0.74
N THR A 74 9.17 -8.41 -0.36
CA THR A 74 10.60 -8.67 -0.39
C THR A 74 10.90 -9.86 0.54
N LYS A 75 12.00 -10.59 0.30
CA LYS A 75 12.42 -11.67 1.21
C LYS A 75 12.48 -11.20 2.68
N ARG A 76 12.76 -9.91 2.91
CA ARG A 76 12.71 -9.25 4.21
C ARG A 76 11.28 -9.08 4.72
N ASP A 77 10.38 -8.51 3.93
CA ASP A 77 8.97 -8.30 4.31
C ASP A 77 8.27 -9.63 4.64
N ALA A 78 8.46 -10.65 3.79
CA ALA A 78 7.91 -11.99 4.04
C ALA A 78 8.52 -12.64 5.29
N LYS A 79 9.84 -12.49 5.52
CA LYS A 79 10.50 -13.00 6.73
C LYS A 79 10.01 -12.27 7.98
N GLN A 80 9.79 -10.96 7.91
CA GLN A 80 9.28 -10.15 9.01
C GLN A 80 7.83 -10.51 9.35
N PHE A 81 7.01 -10.73 8.32
CA PHE A 81 5.64 -11.20 8.50
C PHE A 81 5.62 -12.62 9.11
N LEU A 82 6.36 -13.57 8.54
CA LEU A 82 6.44 -14.95 9.05
C LEU A 82 7.10 -15.05 10.43
N ALA A 83 7.95 -14.10 10.81
CA ALA A 83 8.54 -14.06 12.15
C ALA A 83 7.47 -13.89 13.25
N ARG A 84 6.32 -13.29 12.93
CA ARG A 84 5.17 -13.17 13.85
C ARG A 84 4.59 -14.54 14.24
N PHE A 85 4.71 -15.52 13.34
CA PHE A 85 4.12 -16.86 13.49
C PHE A 85 5.07 -17.88 14.14
N LYS A 86 6.32 -17.51 14.43
CA LYS A 86 7.30 -18.44 15.01
C LYS A 86 7.14 -18.53 16.52
N LEU A 87 6.67 -19.69 17.00
CA LEU A 87 6.63 -20.04 18.41
C LEU A 87 8.04 -20.02 19.05
N PRO A 88 8.20 -19.61 20.32
CA PRO A 88 9.43 -19.90 21.07
C PRO A 88 9.51 -21.40 21.30
N GLY A 89 10.47 -22.07 20.68
CA GLY A 89 10.82 -23.44 21.08
C GLY A 89 10.82 -24.48 19.96
N GLU A 90 10.36 -24.15 18.75
CA GLU A 90 10.72 -24.96 17.58
C GLU A 90 12.20 -24.71 17.25
N LYS A 91 13.07 -25.46 17.93
CA LYS A 91 14.37 -25.82 17.37
C LYS A 91 14.08 -26.39 15.98
N PRO A 92 14.84 -26.02 14.94
CA PRO A 92 14.69 -26.67 13.64
C PRO A 92 14.82 -28.17 13.89
N THR A 93 13.75 -28.92 13.61
CA THR A 93 13.78 -30.37 13.60
C THR A 93 14.89 -30.75 12.66
N SER A 94 16.01 -31.19 13.24
CA SER A 94 17.07 -31.85 12.52
C SER A 94 16.43 -33.06 11.87
N LEU A 95 16.11 -32.94 10.58
CA LEU A 95 15.88 -34.08 9.71
C LEU A 95 17.05 -35.02 9.95
N SER A 96 16.73 -36.18 10.53
CA SER A 96 17.64 -37.26 10.83
C SER A 96 18.62 -37.46 9.70
N SER A 97 19.90 -37.30 10.00
CA SER A 97 21.00 -37.76 9.19
C SER A 97 20.87 -39.27 8.96
N LYS A 98 20.31 -39.65 7.81
CA LYS A 98 20.51 -40.98 7.24
C LYS A 98 21.13 -40.81 5.85
N SER A 99 22.36 -41.30 5.77
CA SER A 99 23.09 -41.76 4.58
C SER A 99 23.23 -40.83 3.38
N ASN A 100 24.29 -39.99 3.41
CA ASN A 100 25.03 -39.63 2.19
C ASN A 100 26.17 -40.64 2.00
N GLN A 101 25.90 -41.78 1.37
CA GLN A 101 26.96 -42.64 0.81
C GLN A 101 26.77 -43.00 -0.68
N ASP A 102 25.66 -42.63 -1.34
CA ASP A 102 25.41 -43.10 -2.73
C ASP A 102 25.34 -42.00 -3.82
N GLN A 103 25.97 -40.84 -3.64
CA GLN A 103 26.06 -39.82 -4.71
C GLN A 103 27.48 -39.43 -5.14
N ALA A 104 28.48 -40.26 -4.82
CA ALA A 104 29.86 -40.07 -5.30
C ALA A 104 30.18 -40.81 -6.62
N ALA A 105 29.33 -41.73 -7.09
CA ALA A 105 29.64 -42.57 -8.26
C ALA A 105 29.10 -42.06 -9.61
N GLY A 106 28.42 -40.91 -9.66
CA GLY A 106 27.74 -40.42 -10.87
C GLY A 106 28.43 -39.26 -11.62
N ARG A 107 29.55 -38.73 -11.12
CA ARG A 107 30.16 -37.49 -11.66
C ARG A 107 31.58 -37.65 -12.23
N GLN A 108 32.06 -38.87 -12.41
CA GLN A 108 33.37 -39.12 -13.05
C GLN A 108 33.32 -39.28 -14.58
N ASN A 109 32.15 -39.44 -15.20
CA ASN A 109 32.05 -39.73 -16.65
C ASN A 109 31.78 -38.53 -17.58
N GLN A 110 31.84 -37.29 -17.10
CA GLN A 110 31.70 -36.10 -17.97
C GLN A 110 32.98 -35.27 -18.13
N HIS A 111 34.06 -35.62 -17.44
CA HIS A 111 35.33 -34.88 -17.54
C HIS A 111 36.29 -35.40 -18.63
N ASP A 112 36.02 -36.55 -19.25
CA ASP A 112 36.94 -37.18 -20.21
C ASP A 112 36.73 -36.78 -21.69
N HIS A 113 35.78 -35.89 -22.01
CA HIS A 113 35.53 -35.50 -23.41
C HIS A 113 35.97 -34.09 -23.81
N SER A 114 36.58 -33.32 -22.89
CA SER A 114 36.97 -31.92 -23.16
C SER A 114 38.49 -31.70 -23.29
N GLN A 115 39.32 -32.75 -23.27
CA GLN A 115 40.78 -32.62 -23.34
C GLN A 115 41.39 -32.75 -24.76
N LYS A 116 40.59 -32.73 -25.85
CA LYS A 116 41.12 -32.86 -27.22
C LYS A 116 41.16 -31.60 -28.09
N LEU A 117 40.90 -30.41 -27.53
CA LEU A 117 41.06 -29.15 -28.27
C LEU A 117 41.80 -28.14 -27.39
N GLY A 118 43.08 -27.94 -27.71
CA GLY A 118 44.03 -27.16 -26.90
C GLY A 118 43.77 -25.66 -26.90
N VAL A 119 43.08 -25.18 -25.87
CA VAL A 119 43.07 -23.77 -25.45
C VAL A 119 42.97 -23.70 -23.92
N ASN A 120 43.98 -23.11 -23.27
CA ASN A 120 44.05 -22.95 -21.82
C ASN A 120 43.06 -21.88 -21.33
N LEU A 121 42.01 -22.29 -20.62
CA LEU A 121 41.18 -21.42 -19.78
C LEU A 121 41.15 -22.00 -18.35
N GLY A 122 42.20 -21.71 -17.58
CA GLY A 122 42.32 -22.18 -16.19
C GLY A 122 41.45 -21.37 -15.22
N GLY A 123 40.64 -22.07 -14.42
CA GLY A 123 40.34 -21.68 -13.03
C GLY A 123 39.09 -20.85 -12.71
N LEU A 124 37.92 -21.14 -13.29
CA LEU A 124 36.67 -20.41 -12.98
C LEU A 124 35.72 -21.09 -11.97
N TYR A 125 36.03 -22.27 -11.43
CA TYR A 125 35.13 -22.99 -10.49
C TYR A 125 35.83 -23.65 -9.30
N SER A 126 36.85 -23.00 -8.76
CA SER A 126 37.37 -23.29 -7.42
C SER A 126 36.98 -22.12 -6.50
N PRO A 127 36.23 -22.32 -5.41
CA PRO A 127 36.00 -21.23 -4.47
C PRO A 127 37.36 -20.81 -3.88
N GLY A 128 37.79 -19.60 -4.23
CA GLY A 128 39.11 -19.08 -3.87
C GLY A 128 39.31 -18.99 -2.37
N ARG A 129 40.56 -19.21 -1.93
CA ARG A 129 41.04 -19.11 -0.54
C ARG A 129 40.66 -17.82 0.20
N ALA A 130 40.24 -16.76 -0.51
CA ALA A 130 39.74 -15.52 0.08
C ALA A 130 38.44 -15.66 0.91
N ILE A 131 37.70 -16.78 0.76
CA ILE A 131 36.51 -17.06 1.58
C ILE A 131 36.90 -17.61 2.97
N ALA A 132 38.09 -18.20 3.12
CA ALA A 132 38.56 -18.76 4.38
C ALA A 132 39.14 -17.70 5.34
N GLU A 133 39.62 -16.57 4.82
CA GLU A 133 40.23 -15.48 5.62
C GLU A 133 39.29 -14.29 5.86
N ALA A 134 38.01 -14.40 5.51
CA ALA A 134 37.01 -13.40 5.90
C ALA A 134 36.73 -13.52 7.41
N PRO A 135 36.71 -12.41 8.18
CA PRO A 135 36.44 -12.47 9.60
C PRO A 135 35.07 -13.11 9.85
N GLN A 136 35.05 -14.19 10.61
CA GLN A 136 33.81 -14.81 11.06
C GLN A 136 33.08 -13.79 11.94
N PHE A 137 31.95 -13.30 11.43
CA PHE A 137 31.01 -12.49 12.19
C PHE A 137 30.47 -13.34 13.34
N VAL A 138 31.08 -13.23 14.51
CA VAL A 138 30.41 -13.52 15.77
C VAL A 138 29.38 -12.41 15.93
N ARG A 139 28.16 -12.69 15.48
CA ARG A 139 27.00 -11.84 15.74
C ARG A 139 26.82 -11.82 17.25
N GLN A 140 27.31 -10.78 17.90
CA GLN A 140 26.87 -10.45 19.24
C GLN A 140 25.36 -10.24 19.14
N GLU A 141 24.59 -11.13 19.76
CA GLU A 141 23.14 -11.05 19.82
C GLU A 141 22.79 -9.78 20.60
N MET A 142 22.78 -8.63 19.92
CA MET A 142 22.05 -7.47 20.40
C MET A 142 20.63 -7.96 20.61
N ALA A 143 20.17 -7.87 21.86
CA ALA A 143 18.86 -8.32 22.30
C ALA A 143 17.83 -8.06 21.19
N GLU A 144 17.38 -9.13 20.54
CA GLU A 144 16.17 -9.08 19.75
C GLU A 144 15.13 -8.49 20.69
N GLN A 145 14.60 -7.31 20.39
CA GLN A 145 13.40 -6.82 21.06
C GLN A 145 12.35 -7.90 20.79
N THR A 146 12.16 -8.75 21.79
CA THR A 146 11.21 -9.85 21.80
C THR A 146 9.85 -9.20 21.62
N MET A 147 9.30 -9.27 20.41
CA MET A 147 7.89 -8.91 20.20
C MET A 147 7.08 -9.79 21.16
N PRO A 148 6.20 -9.22 22.00
CA PRO A 148 5.37 -10.01 22.89
C PRO A 148 4.57 -11.01 22.04
N LYS A 149 4.63 -12.28 22.46
CA LYS A 149 4.25 -13.45 21.65
C LYS A 149 2.76 -13.75 21.62
N ASP A 150 1.95 -12.84 22.14
CA ASP A 150 0.52 -13.06 22.34
C ASP A 150 -0.32 -11.87 21.85
N VAL A 151 0.22 -11.10 20.89
CA VAL A 151 -0.48 -9.93 20.35
C VAL A 151 -1.37 -10.34 19.17
N MET A 152 -2.69 -10.26 19.37
CA MET A 152 -3.71 -10.53 18.38
C MET A 152 -3.82 -9.35 17.39
N SER A 153 -3.28 -9.51 16.19
CA SER A 153 -3.35 -8.53 15.11
C SER A 153 -4.77 -8.45 14.54
N THR A 154 -5.44 -7.35 14.84
CA THR A 154 -6.85 -7.09 14.48
C THR A 154 -6.99 -6.08 13.35
N ALA A 155 -7.94 -6.33 12.45
CA ALA A 155 -8.38 -5.43 11.39
C ALA A 155 -9.85 -5.02 11.59
N LEU A 156 -10.09 -3.71 11.56
CA LEU A 156 -11.44 -3.13 11.54
C LEU A 156 -11.84 -2.82 10.10
N VAL A 157 -12.90 -3.45 9.61
CA VAL A 157 -13.40 -3.29 8.24
C VAL A 157 -14.72 -2.51 8.29
N CYS A 158 -14.81 -1.40 7.58
CA CYS A 158 -16.05 -0.66 7.38
C CYS A 158 -16.61 -1.02 6.00
N LEU A 159 -17.76 -1.71 5.95
CA LEU A 159 -18.44 -2.00 4.70
C LEU A 159 -19.60 -1.04 4.49
N ARG A 160 -19.48 -0.17 3.48
CA ARG A 160 -20.52 0.80 3.11
C ARG A 160 -21.42 0.26 2.02
N THR A 161 -22.72 0.60 2.11
CA THR A 161 -23.73 0.29 1.08
C THR A 161 -23.71 -1.18 0.62
N PRO A 162 -23.81 -2.16 1.53
CA PRO A 162 -23.76 -3.59 1.18
C PRO A 162 -24.90 -4.02 0.24
N GLU A 163 -26.02 -3.30 0.29
CA GLU A 163 -27.21 -3.51 -0.55
C GLU A 163 -26.95 -3.41 -2.06
N LYS A 164 -25.92 -2.66 -2.47
CA LYS A 164 -25.54 -2.50 -3.87
C LYS A 164 -24.58 -3.57 -4.38
N LEU A 165 -24.09 -4.45 -3.50
CA LEU A 165 -23.12 -5.46 -3.89
C LEU A 165 -23.81 -6.60 -4.66
N GLU A 166 -23.29 -6.89 -5.84
CA GLU A 166 -23.64 -8.08 -6.61
C GLU A 166 -23.12 -9.35 -5.91
N GLU A 167 -23.79 -10.47 -6.14
CA GLU A 167 -23.47 -11.74 -5.47
C GLU A 167 -22.06 -12.24 -5.80
N ASP A 168 -21.62 -12.07 -7.05
CA ASP A 168 -20.27 -12.45 -7.49
C ASP A 168 -19.18 -11.59 -6.81
N THR A 169 -19.45 -10.29 -6.64
CA THR A 169 -18.53 -9.38 -5.94
C THR A 169 -18.49 -9.72 -4.46
N LEU A 170 -19.63 -10.05 -3.85
CA LEU A 170 -19.73 -10.46 -2.46
C LEU A 170 -18.97 -11.77 -2.19
N ASP A 171 -19.09 -12.76 -3.08
CA ASP A 171 -18.37 -14.04 -3.02
C ASP A 171 -16.85 -13.83 -3.14
N GLY A 172 -16.39 -13.00 -4.09
CA GLY A 172 -14.97 -12.68 -4.23
C GLY A 172 -14.41 -11.88 -3.04
N LEU A 173 -15.21 -11.00 -2.45
CA LEU A 173 -14.85 -10.30 -1.21
C LEU A 173 -14.76 -11.28 -0.03
N ALA A 174 -15.72 -12.19 0.10
CA ALA A 174 -15.74 -13.21 1.14
C ALA A 174 -14.52 -14.15 1.05
N LEU A 175 -14.12 -14.55 -0.16
CA LEU A 175 -12.88 -15.30 -0.37
C LEU A 175 -11.65 -14.50 0.09
N THR A 176 -11.60 -13.21 -0.25
CA THR A 176 -10.50 -12.33 0.16
C THR A 176 -10.40 -12.17 1.68
N LEU A 177 -11.52 -11.93 2.37
CA LEU A 177 -11.56 -11.85 3.83
C LEU A 177 -11.15 -13.19 4.48
N SER A 178 -11.57 -14.30 3.90
CA SER A 178 -11.17 -15.64 4.35
C SER A 178 -9.68 -15.89 4.20
N GLN A 179 -9.06 -15.44 3.10
CA GLN A 179 -7.61 -15.50 2.90
C GLN A 179 -6.84 -14.64 3.90
N LEU A 180 -7.39 -13.49 4.27
CA LEU A 180 -6.80 -12.61 5.29
C LEU A 180 -6.85 -13.26 6.69
N VAL A 181 -7.93 -13.94 7.06
CA VAL A 181 -8.00 -14.73 8.30
C VAL A 181 -7.00 -15.89 8.29
N LYS A 182 -6.81 -16.58 7.15
CA LYS A 182 -5.76 -17.60 7.01
C LYS A 182 -4.34 -17.05 7.17
N LEU A 183 -4.16 -15.74 7.01
CA LEU A 183 -2.92 -15.01 7.29
C LEU A 183 -2.90 -14.45 8.73
N ASP A 184 -3.67 -15.05 9.66
CA ASP A 184 -3.76 -14.72 11.09
C ASP A 184 -4.13 -13.25 11.36
N MET A 185 -4.98 -12.70 10.49
CA MET A 185 -5.60 -11.41 10.73
C MET A 185 -7.01 -11.61 11.30
N HIS A 186 -7.23 -11.06 12.49
CA HIS A 186 -8.50 -11.13 13.19
C HIS A 186 -9.41 -9.99 12.72
N ILE A 187 -10.58 -10.30 12.16
CA ILE A 187 -11.38 -9.29 11.42
C ILE A 187 -12.68 -8.99 12.15
N VAL A 188 -12.94 -7.70 12.37
CA VAL A 188 -14.26 -7.17 12.75
C VAL A 188 -14.80 -6.32 11.61
N VAL A 189 -15.94 -6.70 11.05
CA VAL A 189 -16.64 -5.98 9.99
C VAL A 189 -17.77 -5.17 10.59
N VAL A 190 -17.78 -3.86 10.36
CA VAL A 190 -18.88 -2.97 10.72
C VAL A 190 -19.72 -2.71 9.48
N ILE A 191 -21.01 -3.00 9.59
CA ILE A 191 -22.00 -2.74 8.54
C ILE A 191 -22.93 -1.63 9.02
N GLY A 192 -23.20 -0.67 8.16
CA GLY A 192 -24.20 0.36 8.40
C GLY A 192 -24.80 0.87 7.11
N ASP A 193 -26.02 1.42 7.22
CA ASP A 193 -26.65 2.15 6.14
C ASP A 193 -26.11 3.59 6.13
N GLY A 194 -25.73 4.08 4.94
CA GLY A 194 -25.22 5.44 4.75
C GLY A 194 -26.29 6.52 4.82
N ARG A 195 -27.57 6.14 4.93
CA ARG A 195 -28.72 7.06 4.97
C ARG A 195 -29.27 7.19 6.38
N VAL A 196 -28.69 8.09 7.20
CA VAL A 196 -29.34 8.55 8.43
C VAL A 196 -30.38 9.61 8.05
N ASN A 197 -31.48 9.19 7.41
CA ASN A 197 -32.56 10.09 7.03
C ASN A 197 -33.77 9.86 7.95
N GLY A 198 -33.92 10.72 8.95
CA GLY A 198 -35.11 10.82 9.81
C GLY A 198 -35.16 9.81 10.96
N ASN A 199 -35.09 10.30 12.19
CA ASN A 199 -35.19 9.52 13.43
C ASN A 199 -36.64 9.14 13.76
N THR A 200 -37.33 8.45 12.87
CA THR A 200 -38.63 7.84 13.20
C THR A 200 -38.39 6.39 13.62
N ALA A 201 -39.03 5.94 14.69
CA ALA A 201 -38.88 4.57 15.21
C ALA A 201 -39.17 3.50 14.13
N GLU A 202 -40.19 3.71 13.29
CA GLU A 202 -40.55 2.80 12.19
C GLU A 202 -39.47 2.72 11.10
N ASN A 203 -38.84 3.85 10.79
CA ASN A 203 -37.69 3.90 9.87
C ASN A 203 -36.50 3.14 10.45
N ASN A 204 -36.21 3.30 11.75
CA ASN A 204 -35.10 2.63 12.41
C ASN A 204 -35.25 1.09 12.37
N ILE A 205 -36.47 0.58 12.58
CA ILE A 205 -36.75 -0.86 12.52
C ILE A 205 -36.53 -1.39 11.09
N SER A 206 -37.03 -0.68 10.08
CA SER A 206 -36.89 -1.06 8.68
C SER A 206 -35.43 -1.04 8.21
N LEU A 207 -34.66 -0.03 8.63
CA LEU A 207 -33.22 0.06 8.43
C LEU A 207 -32.49 -1.12 9.09
N LYS A 208 -32.85 -1.45 10.33
CA LYS A 208 -32.28 -2.60 11.04
C LYS A 208 -32.54 -3.91 10.31
N LEU A 209 -33.78 -4.16 9.88
CA LEU A 209 -34.13 -5.37 9.13
C LEU A 209 -33.35 -5.49 7.81
N ASN A 210 -33.10 -4.37 7.12
CA ASN A 210 -32.26 -4.37 5.92
C ASN A 210 -30.80 -4.74 6.27
N VAL A 211 -30.21 -4.07 7.26
CA VAL A 211 -28.82 -4.37 7.69
C VAL A 211 -28.69 -5.81 8.16
N ASP A 212 -29.64 -6.33 8.94
CA ASP A 212 -29.67 -7.73 9.39
C ASP A 212 -29.69 -8.71 8.20
N ARG A 213 -30.45 -8.38 7.14
CA ARG A 213 -30.50 -9.18 5.91
C ARG A 213 -29.14 -9.17 5.20
N GLN A 214 -28.53 -7.99 5.04
CA GLN A 214 -27.23 -7.86 4.39
C GLN A 214 -26.10 -8.52 5.20
N ALA A 215 -26.17 -8.46 6.53
CA ALA A 215 -25.20 -9.12 7.41
C ALA A 215 -25.28 -10.65 7.28
N ARG A 216 -26.48 -11.23 7.26
CA ARG A 216 -26.67 -12.68 7.01
C ARG A 216 -26.16 -13.08 5.63
N ARG A 217 -26.47 -12.28 4.59
CA ARG A 217 -25.96 -12.50 3.23
C ARG A 217 -24.42 -12.55 3.18
N LEU A 218 -23.75 -11.67 3.92
CA LEU A 218 -22.29 -11.70 4.05
C LEU A 218 -21.80 -12.92 4.85
N CYS A 219 -22.47 -13.32 5.92
CA CYS A 219 -22.13 -14.55 6.66
C CYS A 219 -22.17 -15.78 5.75
N GLU A 220 -23.26 -15.96 5.02
CA GLU A 220 -23.46 -17.09 4.08
C GLU A 220 -22.37 -17.11 2.99
N ALA A 221 -21.95 -15.95 2.51
CA ALA A 221 -20.85 -15.85 1.55
C ALA A 221 -19.50 -16.26 2.15
N ILE A 222 -19.21 -15.89 3.41
CA ILE A 222 -17.96 -16.23 4.11
C ILE A 222 -17.91 -17.72 4.46
N GLU A 223 -19.02 -18.31 4.90
CA GLU A 223 -19.13 -19.73 5.26
C GLU A 223 -18.76 -20.67 4.10
N LYS A 224 -18.93 -20.23 2.84
CA LYS A 224 -18.51 -20.99 1.65
C LYS A 224 -16.98 -21.18 1.57
N HIS A 225 -16.20 -20.26 2.14
CA HIS A 225 -14.74 -20.20 1.95
C HIS A 225 -13.94 -20.37 3.25
N ASN A 226 -14.56 -20.24 4.43
CA ASN A 226 -13.92 -20.33 5.73
C ASN A 226 -14.63 -21.31 6.67
N GLN A 227 -13.89 -22.29 7.19
CA GLN A 227 -14.39 -23.26 8.17
C GLN A 227 -14.73 -22.63 9.53
N ALA A 228 -14.02 -21.58 9.93
CA ALA A 228 -14.29 -20.84 11.17
C ALA A 228 -15.53 -19.93 11.08
N ALA A 229 -16.18 -19.87 9.91
CA ALA A 229 -17.40 -19.12 9.61
C ALA A 229 -17.31 -17.61 9.93
N ALA A 230 -18.45 -16.92 9.86
CA ALA A 230 -18.64 -15.55 10.32
C ALA A 230 -19.80 -15.51 11.30
N ARG A 231 -19.76 -14.60 12.27
CA ARG A 231 -20.82 -14.42 13.26
C ARG A 231 -21.36 -13.00 13.23
N TYR A 232 -22.67 -12.88 12.99
CA TYR A 232 -23.38 -11.63 13.14
C TYR A 232 -23.66 -11.34 14.62
N VAL A 233 -23.35 -10.12 15.04
CA VAL A 233 -23.49 -9.62 16.41
C VAL A 233 -24.35 -8.36 16.39
N ASP A 234 -25.53 -8.47 16.99
CA ASP A 234 -26.44 -7.38 17.30
C ASP A 234 -26.40 -7.08 18.80
N GLY A 235 -26.66 -5.83 19.20
CA GLY A 235 -26.74 -5.45 20.62
C GLY A 235 -25.41 -5.29 21.36
N ALA A 236 -24.28 -5.23 20.66
CA ALA A 236 -22.98 -5.00 21.32
C ALA A 236 -22.77 -3.55 21.80
N LEU A 237 -23.51 -2.59 21.23
CA LEU A 237 -23.33 -1.16 21.46
C LEU A 237 -24.45 -0.58 22.30
N GLU A 238 -24.09 0.32 23.20
CA GLU A 238 -25.01 1.06 24.07
C GLU A 238 -24.74 2.56 23.96
N VAL A 239 -25.79 3.37 24.07
CA VAL A 239 -25.68 4.82 23.97
C VAL A 239 -26.57 5.54 24.99
N ASP A 240 -26.06 6.62 25.56
CA ASP A 240 -26.83 7.47 26.47
C ASP A 240 -27.62 8.50 25.65
N LYS A 241 -28.94 8.55 25.83
CA LYS A 241 -29.80 9.52 25.16
C LYS A 241 -30.03 10.72 26.08
N LYS A 242 -29.64 11.91 25.62
CA LYS A 242 -30.00 13.16 26.32
C LYS A 242 -31.49 13.46 26.12
N PRO A 243 -32.12 14.26 27.00
CA PRO A 243 -33.53 14.65 26.88
C PRO A 243 -33.86 15.44 25.60
N ASN A 244 -32.86 16.01 24.93
CA ASN A 244 -32.99 16.66 23.62
C ASN A 244 -33.03 15.68 22.43
N GLY A 245 -32.94 14.36 22.68
CA GLY A 245 -32.96 13.33 21.64
C GLY A 245 -31.61 13.05 20.98
N GLU A 246 -30.54 13.76 21.36
CA GLU A 246 -29.20 13.49 20.85
C GLU A 246 -28.55 12.31 21.57
N ALA A 247 -27.96 11.43 20.78
CA ALA A 247 -27.20 10.29 21.24
C ALA A 247 -25.79 10.74 21.70
N THR A 248 -25.43 10.42 22.94
CA THR A 248 -24.14 10.75 23.56
C THR A 248 -23.53 9.53 24.23
N ASN A 249 -22.21 9.51 24.44
CA ASN A 249 -21.50 8.39 25.10
C ASN A 249 -21.74 7.00 24.49
N LEU A 250 -21.49 6.85 23.19
CA LEU A 250 -21.49 5.53 22.56
C LEU A 250 -20.38 4.65 23.16
N ARG A 251 -20.74 3.44 23.64
CA ARG A 251 -19.80 2.49 24.23
C ARG A 251 -20.09 1.05 23.80
N VAL A 252 -19.09 0.18 23.95
CA VAL A 252 -19.23 -1.27 23.79
C VAL A 252 -19.68 -1.87 25.13
N ALA A 253 -20.98 -2.14 25.27
CA ALA A 253 -21.56 -2.59 26.53
C ALA A 253 -21.33 -4.08 26.81
N VAL A 254 -21.34 -4.91 25.75
CA VAL A 254 -21.15 -6.35 25.88
C VAL A 254 -19.94 -6.82 25.08
N PRO A 255 -18.71 -6.59 25.58
CA PRO A 255 -17.50 -6.94 24.85
C PRO A 255 -17.37 -8.40 24.46
N ARG A 256 -17.93 -9.34 25.25
CA ARG A 256 -17.82 -10.77 24.99
C ARG A 256 -18.45 -11.18 23.66
N LEU A 257 -19.45 -10.43 23.18
CA LEU A 257 -20.06 -10.67 21.88
C LEU A 257 -19.10 -10.37 20.72
N VAL A 258 -18.21 -9.39 20.89
CA VAL A 258 -17.22 -9.01 19.88
C VAL A 258 -15.93 -9.83 20.04
N LEU A 259 -15.42 -9.94 21.27
CA LEU A 259 -14.13 -10.57 21.56
C LEU A 259 -14.17 -12.10 21.51
N GLY A 260 -15.30 -12.73 21.82
CA GLY A 260 -15.45 -14.18 21.81
C GLY A 260 -15.19 -14.79 20.43
N PRO A 261 -15.92 -14.36 19.38
CA PRO A 261 -15.70 -14.85 18.01
C PRO A 261 -14.34 -14.42 17.47
N LEU A 262 -13.89 -13.21 17.82
CA LEU A 262 -12.58 -12.71 17.42
C LEU A 262 -11.44 -13.62 17.90
N ARG A 263 -11.45 -14.08 19.15
CA ARG A 263 -10.46 -15.03 19.68
C ARG A 263 -10.48 -16.41 19.01
N GLN A 264 -11.59 -16.77 18.37
CA GLN A 264 -11.75 -18.03 17.64
C GLN A 264 -11.38 -17.90 16.16
N SER A 265 -10.80 -16.76 15.75
CA SER A 265 -10.52 -16.39 14.36
C SER A 265 -11.78 -16.42 13.47
N THR A 266 -12.96 -16.28 14.06
CA THR A 266 -14.25 -16.11 13.37
C THR A 266 -14.43 -14.64 13.01
N ILE A 267 -14.84 -14.36 11.77
CA ILE A 267 -15.10 -12.97 11.35
C ILE A 267 -16.31 -12.44 12.10
N THR A 268 -16.13 -11.36 12.86
CA THR A 268 -17.20 -10.75 13.66
C THR A 268 -17.87 -9.65 12.86
N ILE A 269 -19.17 -9.75 12.59
CA ILE A 269 -19.93 -8.73 11.86
C ILE A 269 -20.80 -7.95 12.87
N VAL A 270 -20.57 -6.65 13.00
CA VAL A 270 -21.24 -5.74 13.94
C VAL A 270 -22.09 -4.75 13.16
N SER A 271 -23.33 -4.53 13.60
CA SER A 271 -24.21 -3.53 13.00
C SER A 271 -24.01 -2.13 13.61
N SER A 272 -24.29 -1.08 12.84
CA SER A 272 -24.19 0.32 13.28
C SER A 272 -25.44 0.81 14.02
N PHE A 273 -25.98 -0.02 14.95
CA PHE A 273 -27.07 0.35 15.83
C PHE A 273 -26.63 0.21 17.29
N ALA A 274 -27.18 1.04 18.17
CA ALA A 274 -27.04 0.86 19.61
C ALA A 274 -28.41 0.87 20.28
N TYR A 275 -28.38 0.44 21.54
CA TYR A 275 -29.53 0.46 22.41
C TYR A 275 -29.29 1.45 23.54
N THR A 276 -30.34 2.16 23.95
CA THR A 276 -30.28 2.92 25.19
C THR A 276 -30.26 1.98 26.40
N THR A 277 -29.96 2.50 27.58
CA THR A 277 -30.11 1.78 28.87
C THR A 277 -31.51 1.21 29.08
N ILE A 278 -32.52 1.79 28.42
CA ILE A 278 -33.93 1.38 28.48
C ILE A 278 -34.27 0.39 27.34
N GLY A 279 -33.34 0.10 26.44
CA GLY A 279 -33.52 -0.83 25.32
C GLY A 279 -34.11 -0.21 24.05
N GLU A 280 -34.13 1.13 23.93
CA GLU A 280 -34.60 1.82 22.72
C GLU A 280 -33.56 1.70 21.60
N LEU A 281 -33.98 1.33 20.38
CA LEU A 281 -33.13 1.24 19.20
C LEU A 281 -32.76 2.61 18.65
N VAL A 282 -31.46 2.91 18.58
CA VAL A 282 -30.91 4.16 18.06
C VAL A 282 -29.99 3.90 16.87
N THR A 283 -30.18 4.66 15.79
CA THR A 283 -29.32 4.64 14.61
C THR A 283 -28.05 5.43 14.85
N ILE A 284 -26.91 4.88 14.45
CA ILE A 284 -25.61 5.49 14.65
C ILE A 284 -24.88 5.58 13.32
N LYS A 285 -24.14 6.67 13.11
CA LYS A 285 -23.25 6.77 11.95
C LYS A 285 -22.15 5.72 12.06
N THR A 286 -21.91 4.97 10.99
CA THR A 286 -20.84 3.96 10.94
C THR A 286 -19.48 4.49 11.38
N ALA A 287 -19.21 5.78 11.11
CA ALA A 287 -17.98 6.43 11.54
C ALA A 287 -17.81 6.48 13.08
N ASP A 288 -18.90 6.71 13.81
CA ASP A 288 -18.89 6.80 15.27
C ASP A 288 -18.77 5.40 15.88
N THR A 289 -19.42 4.39 15.29
CA THR A 289 -19.24 2.97 15.63
C THR A 289 -17.79 2.52 15.45
N MET A 290 -17.19 2.80 14.31
CA MET A 290 -15.78 2.48 14.02
C MET A 290 -14.83 3.16 15.01
N SER A 291 -15.06 4.45 15.31
CA SER A 291 -14.26 5.21 16.27
C SER A 291 -14.34 4.64 17.70
N THR A 292 -15.54 4.20 18.10
CA THR A 292 -15.79 3.59 19.42
C THR A 292 -15.15 2.21 19.53
N LEU A 293 -15.29 1.37 18.50
CA LEU A 293 -14.63 0.05 18.47
C LEU A 293 -13.09 0.19 18.45
N THR A 294 -12.57 1.18 17.71
CA THR A 294 -11.13 1.48 17.68
C THR A 294 -10.63 1.85 19.09
N GLU A 295 -11.35 2.72 19.78
CA GLU A 295 -11.02 3.14 21.14
C GLU A 295 -11.10 2.00 22.15
N TYR A 296 -12.15 1.17 22.05
CA TYR A 296 -12.33 0.00 22.90
C TYR A 296 -11.19 -1.00 22.73
N LEU A 297 -10.90 -1.41 21.49
CA LEU A 297 -9.85 -2.38 21.20
C LEU A 297 -8.45 -1.83 21.57
N SER A 298 -8.20 -0.54 21.37
CA SER A 298 -6.94 0.09 21.75
C SER A 298 -6.78 0.26 23.27
N SER A 299 -7.87 0.48 24.02
CA SER A 299 -7.81 0.65 25.48
C SER A 299 -7.67 -0.69 26.20
N ASN A 300 -8.25 -1.75 25.63
CA ASN A 300 -8.14 -3.10 26.19
C ASN A 300 -6.72 -3.68 26.07
N SER A 301 -5.90 -3.20 25.12
CA SER A 301 -4.45 -3.48 25.11
C SER A 301 -3.73 -2.87 26.32
N LYS A 302 -4.13 -1.67 26.78
CA LYS A 302 -3.48 -0.99 27.91
C LYS A 302 -3.89 -1.55 29.28
N ASN A 303 -5.12 -2.03 29.42
CA ASN A 303 -5.67 -2.49 30.68
C ASN A 303 -5.38 -3.97 31.01
N ALA A 304 -4.87 -4.75 30.05
CA ALA A 304 -4.45 -6.13 30.29
C ALA A 304 -3.27 -6.26 31.27
N SER A 305 -2.63 -5.15 31.64
CA SER A 305 -1.50 -5.11 32.58
C SER A 305 -1.88 -4.79 34.04
N ALA A 306 -3.16 -4.56 34.37
CA ALA A 306 -3.54 -3.93 35.64
C ALA A 306 -4.65 -4.62 36.47
N VAL A 307 -5.09 -5.85 36.15
CA VAL A 307 -6.15 -6.53 36.94
C VAL A 307 -5.75 -7.95 37.32
N ASP A 308 -5.67 -8.17 38.64
CA ASP A 308 -5.49 -9.45 39.32
C ASP A 308 -6.67 -10.43 39.06
N SER A 309 -6.29 -11.69 38.86
CA SER A 309 -7.05 -12.92 39.13
C SER A 309 -8.46 -13.12 38.53
N SER A 310 -8.50 -14.00 37.53
CA SER A 310 -9.40 -15.16 37.36
C SER A 310 -10.05 -15.21 35.96
N ASP A 311 -9.54 -16.15 35.16
CA ASP A 311 -10.07 -16.68 33.91
C ASP A 311 -10.32 -15.69 32.75
N ILE A 312 -9.28 -15.55 31.91
CA ILE A 312 -9.27 -15.75 30.45
C ILE A 312 -7.93 -15.20 29.95
N GLU A 313 -7.09 -16.08 29.41
CA GLU A 313 -5.82 -15.79 28.73
C GLU A 313 -5.94 -14.50 27.92
N ALA A 314 -5.32 -13.43 28.42
CA ALA A 314 -5.52 -12.08 27.90
C ALA A 314 -4.49 -11.81 26.80
N SER A 315 -4.66 -12.43 25.63
CA SER A 315 -3.91 -12.03 24.43
C SER A 315 -4.10 -10.53 24.21
N GLU A 316 -2.99 -9.81 24.09
CA GLU A 316 -2.96 -8.36 23.91
C GLU A 316 -3.52 -8.03 22.53
N ILE A 317 -4.49 -7.11 22.42
CA ILE A 317 -5.15 -6.83 21.13
C ILE A 317 -4.50 -5.61 20.47
N SER A 318 -3.86 -5.78 19.30
CA SER A 318 -3.39 -4.64 18.50
C SER A 318 -4.27 -4.41 17.29
N VAL A 319 -4.71 -3.16 17.07
CA VAL A 319 -5.41 -2.79 15.83
C VAL A 319 -4.37 -2.35 14.80
N ASP A 320 -3.97 -3.27 13.94
CA ASP A 320 -2.93 -3.06 12.92
C ASP A 320 -3.48 -2.42 11.65
N ARG A 321 -4.76 -2.68 11.32
CA ARG A 321 -5.37 -2.32 10.04
C ARG A 321 -6.78 -1.75 10.17
N ILE A 322 -7.08 -0.75 9.36
CA ILE A 322 -8.44 -0.27 9.12
C ILE A 322 -8.74 -0.37 7.62
N ILE A 323 -9.78 -1.06 7.22
CA ILE A 323 -10.15 -1.25 5.80
C ILE A 323 -11.48 -0.56 5.58
N VAL A 324 -11.55 0.38 4.65
CA VAL A 324 -12.81 1.02 4.23
C VAL A 324 -13.17 0.47 2.85
N LEU A 325 -14.25 -0.31 2.81
CA LEU A 325 -14.83 -0.87 1.60
C LEU A 325 -15.98 0.04 1.15
N ASP A 326 -15.73 0.85 0.13
CA ASP A 326 -16.67 1.82 -0.40
C ASP A 326 -16.68 1.80 -1.93
N GLU A 327 -17.88 1.76 -2.53
CA GLU A 327 -18.10 1.92 -3.97
C GLU A 327 -17.48 3.22 -4.52
N ALA A 328 -17.37 4.26 -3.68
CA ALA A 328 -16.68 5.51 -4.02
C ALA A 328 -15.19 5.33 -4.38
N GLY A 329 -14.58 4.20 -4.01
CA GLY A 329 -13.17 3.91 -4.30
C GLY A 329 -12.19 4.73 -3.47
N GLY A 330 -10.94 4.77 -3.93
CA GLY A 330 -9.87 5.53 -3.28
C GLY A 330 -10.04 7.04 -3.42
N ILE A 331 -9.06 7.79 -2.91
CA ILE A 331 -9.10 9.25 -2.89
C ILE A 331 -8.53 9.83 -4.21
N PRO A 332 -9.26 10.75 -4.87
CA PRO A 332 -8.84 11.44 -6.09
C PRO A 332 -7.65 12.37 -5.90
N SER A 333 -6.77 12.51 -6.91
CA SER A 333 -5.63 13.46 -6.89
C SER A 333 -5.42 14.21 -8.21
N LYS A 334 -5.27 15.53 -8.15
CA LYS A 334 -4.82 16.42 -9.25
C LYS A 334 -3.34 16.24 -9.57
N ALA A 335 -2.53 15.94 -8.56
CA ALA A 335 -1.06 15.97 -8.63
C ALA A 335 -0.45 14.80 -9.43
N ARG A 336 -1.27 13.83 -9.87
CA ARG A 336 -0.82 12.70 -10.69
C ARG A 336 -1.77 12.47 -11.87
N ARG A 337 -1.25 12.12 -13.05
CA ARG A 337 -2.09 11.89 -14.25
C ARG A 337 -2.96 10.63 -14.16
N ASP A 338 -2.67 9.71 -13.25
CA ASP A 338 -3.51 8.56 -12.90
C ASP A 338 -4.71 8.94 -12.03
N GLY A 339 -4.77 10.17 -11.52
CA GLY A 339 -5.96 10.73 -10.89
C GLY A 339 -6.24 10.22 -9.47
N ALA A 340 -5.35 9.43 -8.84
CA ALA A 340 -5.61 8.87 -7.51
C ALA A 340 -4.42 9.00 -6.56
N HIS A 341 -4.70 9.26 -5.28
CA HIS A 341 -3.72 9.13 -4.22
C HIS A 341 -3.46 7.66 -3.95
N VAL A 342 -2.22 7.23 -4.15
CA VAL A 342 -1.79 5.86 -3.85
C VAL A 342 -1.41 5.71 -2.36
N PHE A 343 -0.82 6.76 -1.79
CA PHE A 343 -0.46 6.86 -0.37
C PHE A 343 -0.77 8.26 0.15
N ILE A 344 -1.26 8.36 1.39
CA ILE A 344 -1.53 9.62 2.08
C ILE A 344 -0.85 9.61 3.45
N ASN A 345 0.00 10.60 3.69
CA ASN A 345 0.49 10.95 5.02
C ASN A 345 -0.47 11.97 5.65
N LEU A 346 -1.34 11.53 6.58
CA LEU A 346 -2.36 12.41 7.17
C LEU A 346 -1.78 13.61 7.93
N ARG A 347 -0.59 13.51 8.52
CA ARG A 347 0.05 14.66 9.19
C ARG A 347 0.43 15.78 8.23
N GLN A 348 0.68 15.46 6.96
CA GLN A 348 1.19 16.42 5.98
C GLN A 348 0.09 16.87 5.00
N GLU A 349 -0.72 15.93 4.52
CA GLU A 349 -1.57 16.14 3.33
C GLU A 349 -3.06 16.32 3.66
N TYR A 350 -3.49 16.10 4.90
CA TYR A 350 -4.91 16.02 5.26
C TYR A 350 -5.73 17.26 4.88
N SER A 351 -5.31 18.46 5.27
CA SER A 351 -6.05 19.69 4.97
C SER A 351 -6.09 19.96 3.46
N SER A 352 -4.94 19.86 2.79
CA SER A 352 -4.83 20.07 1.35
C SER A 352 -5.76 19.15 0.55
N ILE A 353 -5.88 17.88 0.94
CA ILE A 353 -6.75 16.91 0.28
C ILE A 353 -8.22 17.22 0.55
N LEU A 354 -8.57 17.67 1.76
CA LEU A 354 -9.94 18.08 2.05
C LEU A 354 -10.37 19.29 1.21
N ASP A 355 -9.49 20.28 1.09
CA ASP A 355 -9.72 21.46 0.26
C ASP A 355 -9.91 21.04 -1.21
N GLU A 356 -9.03 20.18 -1.73
CA GLU A 356 -9.13 19.63 -3.09
C GLU A 356 -10.44 18.86 -3.32
N LEU A 357 -10.87 18.02 -2.37
CA LEU A 357 -12.14 17.29 -2.45
C LEU A 357 -13.34 18.24 -2.41
N SER A 358 -13.25 19.33 -1.65
CA SER A 358 -14.31 20.34 -1.57
C SER A 358 -14.45 21.10 -2.88
N GLU A 359 -13.33 21.41 -3.54
CA GLU A 359 -13.32 21.99 -4.88
C GLU A 359 -14.00 21.05 -5.88
N TYR A 360 -13.67 19.76 -5.88
CA TYR A 360 -14.34 18.78 -6.76
C TYR A 360 -15.84 18.68 -6.52
N ALA A 361 -16.26 18.68 -5.25
CA ALA A 361 -17.67 18.67 -4.89
C ALA A 361 -18.39 19.92 -5.41
N SER A 362 -17.73 21.08 -5.35
CA SER A 362 -18.31 22.35 -5.81
C SER A 362 -18.40 22.44 -7.34
N CYS A 363 -17.35 22.06 -8.08
CA CYS A 363 -17.36 22.02 -9.55
C CYS A 363 -18.44 21.08 -10.09
N ASN A 364 -18.68 19.95 -9.43
CA ASN A 364 -19.68 18.97 -9.86
C ASN A 364 -21.12 19.46 -9.67
N ARG A 365 -21.36 20.46 -8.79
CA ARG A 365 -22.70 21.03 -8.56
C ARG A 365 -23.15 22.00 -9.65
N VAL A 366 -22.22 22.54 -10.45
CA VAL A 366 -22.45 23.61 -11.45
C VAL A 366 -22.59 23.07 -12.90
N GLY A 367 -22.36 21.78 -13.15
CA GLY A 367 -22.45 21.19 -14.49
C GLY A 367 -23.88 20.98 -15.03
N PRO A 368 -24.08 20.90 -16.37
CA PRO A 368 -25.39 20.82 -17.04
C PRO A 368 -26.05 19.43 -16.94
N GLY A 369 -26.20 18.88 -15.73
CA GLY A 369 -26.75 17.56 -15.45
C GLY A 369 -27.24 17.38 -14.01
N HIS A 370 -27.86 18.42 -13.47
CA HIS A 370 -28.25 18.52 -12.06
C HIS A 370 -29.43 17.59 -11.73
N TYR A 371 -29.21 16.59 -10.86
CA TYR A 371 -30.28 15.80 -10.21
C TYR A 371 -30.09 15.86 -8.68
N PRO A 372 -31.08 16.36 -7.90
CA PRO A 372 -30.98 16.63 -6.47
C PRO A 372 -31.13 15.35 -5.61
N GLY A 373 -30.25 14.36 -5.82
CA GLY A 373 -30.26 13.09 -5.08
C GLY A 373 -28.92 12.34 -5.06
N ARG A 374 -27.90 12.84 -5.77
CA ARG A 374 -26.56 12.23 -5.82
C ARG A 374 -25.68 12.93 -4.78
N SER A 375 -25.80 12.51 -3.51
CA SER A 375 -24.77 12.77 -2.48
C SER A 375 -23.41 12.47 -3.12
N THR A 376 -22.57 13.50 -3.25
CA THR A 376 -21.49 13.49 -4.23
C THR A 376 -20.44 12.47 -3.80
N VAL A 377 -19.87 11.71 -4.74
CA VAL A 377 -18.84 10.69 -4.46
C VAL A 377 -17.70 11.29 -3.60
N TYR A 378 -17.39 12.56 -3.85
CA TYR A 378 -16.43 13.36 -3.09
C TYR A 378 -16.84 13.61 -1.63
N ASP A 379 -18.12 13.86 -1.33
CA ASP A 379 -18.60 13.97 0.06
C ASP A 379 -18.37 12.64 0.83
N ARG A 380 -18.64 11.50 0.19
CA ARG A 380 -18.36 10.16 0.78
C ARG A 380 -16.86 9.95 1.01
N GLN A 381 -16.03 10.34 0.04
CA GLN A 381 -14.57 10.26 0.16
C GLN A 381 -14.02 11.15 1.28
N GLN A 382 -14.59 12.36 1.46
CA GLN A 382 -14.26 13.23 2.59
C GLN A 382 -14.63 12.57 3.93
N ASP A 383 -15.82 11.97 4.02
CA ASP A 383 -16.25 11.28 5.24
C ASP A 383 -15.39 10.06 5.54
N ASN A 384 -14.93 9.32 4.52
CA ASN A 384 -13.96 8.25 4.68
C ASN A 384 -12.62 8.78 5.20
N LEU A 385 -12.14 9.90 4.67
CA LEU A 385 -10.88 10.50 5.13
C LEU A 385 -10.99 11.00 6.58
N ARG A 386 -12.10 11.63 6.96
CA ARG A 386 -12.40 12.04 8.34
C ARG A 386 -12.48 10.85 9.29
N LEU A 387 -13.15 9.77 8.87
CA LEU A 387 -13.22 8.51 9.62
C LEU A 387 -11.81 7.98 9.90
N LEU A 388 -10.98 7.85 8.86
CA LEU A 388 -9.63 7.33 9.00
C LEU A 388 -8.75 8.22 9.89
N GLN A 389 -8.86 9.54 9.77
CA GLN A 389 -8.13 10.47 10.64
C GLN A 389 -8.51 10.27 12.11
N ARG A 390 -9.80 10.17 12.43
CA ARG A 390 -10.29 9.94 13.81
C ARG A 390 -9.79 8.62 14.38
N CYS A 391 -9.88 7.53 13.62
CA CYS A 391 -9.45 6.23 14.11
C CYS A 391 -7.91 6.12 14.22
N LEU A 392 -7.17 6.52 13.19
CA LEU A 392 -5.70 6.45 13.19
C LEU A 392 -5.06 7.39 14.23
N ALA A 393 -5.73 8.46 14.65
CA ALA A 393 -5.27 9.31 15.74
C ALA A 393 -5.20 8.58 17.09
N LYS A 394 -6.10 7.61 17.32
CA LYS A 394 -6.17 6.79 18.55
C LYS A 394 -5.21 5.60 18.53
N LEU A 395 -4.70 5.22 17.35
CA LEU A 395 -3.85 4.06 17.16
C LEU A 395 -2.35 4.39 17.17
N SER A 396 -1.54 3.33 17.22
CA SER A 396 -0.08 3.42 17.07
C SER A 396 0.32 3.96 15.69
N SER A 397 1.54 4.48 15.56
CA SER A 397 2.08 4.93 14.26
C SER A 397 2.33 3.79 13.26
N ALA A 398 2.38 2.53 13.73
CA ALA A 398 2.56 1.35 12.89
C ALA A 398 1.26 0.96 12.15
N SER A 399 0.11 1.33 12.72
CA SER A 399 -1.22 1.03 12.16
C SER A 399 -1.43 1.78 10.84
N SER A 400 -2.11 1.13 9.90
CA SER A 400 -2.43 1.73 8.59
C SER A 400 -3.88 1.50 8.22
N ALA A 401 -4.37 2.33 7.31
CA ALA A 401 -5.70 2.20 6.76
C ALA A 401 -5.68 2.11 5.24
N ILE A 402 -6.63 1.40 4.64
CA ILE A 402 -6.76 1.31 3.19
C ILE A 402 -8.20 1.59 2.78
N ILE A 403 -8.38 2.47 1.78
CA ILE A 403 -9.66 2.71 1.13
C ILE A 403 -9.63 1.98 -0.21
N ILE A 404 -10.62 1.14 -0.46
CA ILE A 404 -10.69 0.32 -1.66
C ILE A 404 -12.15 0.01 -2.02
N SER A 405 -12.43 -0.13 -3.32
CA SER A 405 -13.75 -0.59 -3.76
C SER A 405 -13.94 -2.08 -3.49
N PRO A 406 -15.16 -2.53 -3.14
CA PRO A 406 -15.48 -3.95 -3.02
C PRO A 406 -15.12 -4.76 -4.29
N GLN A 407 -15.31 -4.17 -5.47
CA GLN A 407 -14.99 -4.78 -6.76
C GLN A 407 -13.48 -5.03 -6.91
N GLU A 408 -12.63 -4.06 -6.57
CA GLU A 408 -11.17 -4.21 -6.65
C GLU A 408 -10.66 -5.21 -5.60
N ALA A 409 -11.26 -5.20 -4.40
CA ALA A 409 -10.97 -6.20 -3.37
C ALA A 409 -11.31 -7.63 -3.86
N ALA A 410 -12.45 -7.80 -4.54
CA ALA A 410 -12.92 -9.09 -5.07
C ALA A 410 -12.19 -9.55 -6.34
N ALA A 411 -11.77 -8.63 -7.22
CA ALA A 411 -11.22 -8.93 -8.55
C ALA A 411 -10.02 -9.89 -8.51
N SER A 412 -9.19 -9.77 -7.49
CA SER A 412 -8.00 -10.61 -7.29
C SER A 412 -8.31 -12.05 -6.87
N SER A 413 -9.50 -12.29 -6.33
CA SER A 413 -10.01 -13.60 -5.90
C SER A 413 -10.75 -14.34 -7.03
N GLY A 414 -11.29 -13.61 -8.01
CA GLY A 414 -12.03 -14.18 -9.15
C GLY A 414 -11.16 -14.84 -10.25
N PHE A 415 -9.84 -14.60 -10.27
CA PHE A 415 -8.97 -15.19 -11.30
C PHE A 415 -8.86 -16.72 -11.20
N LEU A 416 -9.06 -17.31 -10.01
CA LEU A 416 -9.11 -18.77 -9.85
C LEU A 416 -10.38 -19.40 -10.44
N ARG A 417 -11.40 -18.60 -10.79
CA ARG A 417 -12.71 -19.03 -11.28
C ARG A 417 -12.87 -18.91 -12.81
N ARG A 418 -11.95 -18.25 -13.52
CA ARG A 418 -12.03 -18.14 -14.99
C ARG A 418 -11.60 -19.47 -15.65
N PRO A 419 -12.41 -20.05 -16.55
CA PRO A 419 -12.02 -21.25 -17.30
C PRO A 419 -10.75 -20.96 -18.11
N ARG A 420 -9.82 -21.92 -18.12
CA ARG A 420 -8.67 -21.94 -19.03
C ARG A 420 -9.20 -21.92 -20.48
N GLY A 421 -9.27 -20.76 -21.11
CA GLY A 421 -9.85 -20.66 -22.46
C GLY A 421 -9.88 -19.28 -23.10
N SER A 422 -9.77 -18.17 -22.34
CA SER A 422 -9.66 -16.83 -22.91
C SER A 422 -8.22 -16.31 -22.86
N GLU A 423 -7.30 -17.05 -23.48
CA GLU A 423 -5.91 -16.63 -23.71
C GLU A 423 -5.77 -16.07 -25.13
N THR A 424 -6.19 -14.83 -25.33
CA THR A 424 -5.86 -14.07 -26.56
C THR A 424 -5.11 -12.76 -26.26
N GLY A 425 -4.44 -12.70 -25.11
CA GLY A 425 -3.47 -11.66 -24.79
C GLY A 425 -2.35 -12.23 -23.94
N ALA A 426 -1.11 -12.16 -24.43
CA ALA A 426 0.11 -12.59 -23.74
C ALA A 426 0.46 -11.67 -22.53
N GLY A 427 -0.45 -11.54 -21.58
CA GLY A 427 -0.23 -10.84 -20.32
C GLY A 427 0.06 -11.84 -19.21
N THR A 428 1.32 -12.18 -18.98
CA THR A 428 1.78 -13.06 -17.88
C THR A 428 1.61 -12.45 -16.47
N ARG A 429 1.01 -11.26 -16.35
CA ARG A 429 0.90 -10.52 -15.10
C ARG A 429 -0.45 -10.76 -14.43
N ARG A 430 -0.49 -11.76 -13.54
CA ARG A 430 -1.60 -12.01 -12.61
C ARG A 430 -2.00 -10.71 -11.90
N GLN A 431 -3.29 -10.39 -11.85
CA GLN A 431 -3.80 -9.27 -11.06
C GLN A 431 -3.53 -9.53 -9.57
N LYS A 432 -2.97 -8.52 -8.88
CA LYS A 432 -2.48 -8.65 -7.50
C LYS A 432 -3.55 -8.15 -6.55
N ASN A 433 -3.73 -8.83 -5.41
CA ASN A 433 -4.65 -8.36 -4.37
C ASN A 433 -4.01 -7.23 -3.55
N PRO A 434 -4.55 -5.99 -3.60
CA PRO A 434 -4.02 -4.86 -2.81
C PRO A 434 -4.15 -5.06 -1.29
N LEU A 435 -5.20 -5.73 -0.81
CA LEU A 435 -5.39 -6.00 0.62
C LEU A 435 -4.33 -6.96 1.16
N ILE A 436 -4.07 -8.07 0.43
CA ILE A 436 -3.04 -9.04 0.82
C ILE A 436 -1.64 -8.43 0.70
N HIS A 437 -1.39 -7.68 -0.39
CA HIS A 437 -0.14 -6.94 -0.54
C HIS A 437 0.09 -5.99 0.64
N ASN A 438 -0.93 -5.22 1.03
CA ASN A 438 -0.81 -4.27 2.12
C ASN A 438 -0.63 -4.96 3.48
N LEU A 439 -1.33 -6.08 3.72
CA LEU A 439 -1.13 -6.87 4.92
C LEU A 439 0.34 -7.28 5.07
N LEU A 440 0.93 -7.84 4.01
CA LEU A 440 2.28 -8.38 4.02
C LEU A 440 3.40 -7.33 4.00
N THR A 441 3.18 -6.20 3.30
CA THR A 441 4.25 -5.22 3.03
C THR A 441 4.08 -3.88 3.76
N ASN A 442 2.88 -3.59 4.28
CA ASN A 442 2.50 -2.27 4.81
C ASN A 442 2.78 -1.10 3.83
N LYS A 443 2.79 -1.39 2.53
CA LYS A 443 3.10 -0.48 1.44
C LYS A 443 1.97 -0.47 0.41
N PRO A 444 1.83 0.62 -0.34
CA PRO A 444 0.96 0.61 -1.51
C PRO A 444 1.56 -0.29 -2.60
N MET A 445 0.72 -0.77 -3.52
CA MET A 445 1.17 -1.59 -4.66
C MET A 445 2.12 -0.84 -5.62
N ILE A 446 2.02 0.49 -5.65
CA ILE A 446 2.83 1.39 -6.45
C ILE A 446 3.40 2.44 -5.49
N SER A 447 4.70 2.75 -5.56
CA SER A 447 5.26 3.79 -4.69
C SER A 447 4.73 5.18 -5.04
N SER A 448 4.48 6.03 -4.03
CA SER A 448 3.97 7.39 -4.19
C SER A 448 4.96 8.37 -4.84
N SER A 449 6.24 8.00 -4.83
CA SER A 449 7.36 8.80 -5.34
C SER A 449 7.74 8.43 -6.78
N LEU A 450 7.13 7.41 -7.38
CA LEU A 450 7.37 7.05 -8.77
C LEU A 450 6.85 8.14 -9.72
N PRO A 451 7.65 8.59 -10.70
CA PRO A 451 7.23 9.51 -11.74
C PRO A 451 6.09 8.93 -12.55
N VAL A 452 5.18 9.81 -12.94
CA VAL A 452 3.96 9.46 -13.68
C VAL A 452 4.26 8.69 -14.97
N ALA A 453 5.33 9.05 -15.69
CA ALA A 453 5.73 8.40 -16.93
C ALA A 453 6.10 6.92 -16.78
N ARG A 454 6.38 6.45 -15.55
CA ARG A 454 6.77 5.06 -15.26
C ARG A 454 5.63 4.24 -14.64
N LEU A 455 4.46 4.84 -14.47
CA LEU A 455 3.29 4.12 -13.98
C LEU A 455 2.76 3.17 -15.07
N PRO A 456 2.33 1.95 -14.71
CA PRO A 456 1.70 1.06 -15.66
C PRO A 456 0.47 1.77 -16.26
N ASN A 457 0.51 1.95 -17.56
CA ASN A 457 -0.51 2.64 -18.32
C ASN A 457 -1.86 1.92 -18.10
N THR A 458 -2.78 2.53 -17.35
CA THR A 458 -4.21 2.17 -17.35
C THR A 458 -4.89 2.65 -18.63
N SER A 459 -4.15 2.68 -19.75
CA SER A 459 -4.62 3.12 -21.06
C SER A 459 -5.66 2.17 -21.66
N ALA A 460 -5.80 0.94 -21.14
CA ALA A 460 -6.91 0.05 -21.48
C ALA A 460 -8.26 0.50 -20.89
N ALA A 461 -8.27 1.36 -19.85
CA ALA A 461 -9.49 1.94 -19.29
C ALA A 461 -9.87 3.28 -19.97
N ARG A 462 -8.92 3.93 -20.65
CA ARG A 462 -9.12 5.24 -21.30
C ARG A 462 -9.64 5.18 -22.74
N SER A 463 -9.58 4.02 -23.40
CA SER A 463 -10.12 3.88 -24.77
C SER A 463 -11.64 3.98 -24.83
N ASN A 464 -12.34 3.90 -23.70
CA ASN A 464 -13.80 3.98 -23.60
C ASN A 464 -14.30 5.26 -22.91
N GLY A 465 -13.60 6.40 -22.95
CA GLY A 465 -14.14 7.69 -22.48
C GLY A 465 -14.57 7.78 -21.00
N ASP A 466 -14.44 6.70 -20.23
CA ASP A 466 -14.95 6.59 -18.86
C ASP A 466 -13.88 7.06 -17.87
N SER A 467 -13.92 8.36 -17.58
CA SER A 467 -13.14 9.01 -16.52
C SER A 467 -13.43 8.46 -15.11
N HIS A 468 -14.43 7.58 -14.96
CA HIS A 468 -14.86 6.98 -13.70
C HIS A 468 -13.92 5.87 -13.16
N LEU A 469 -13.08 5.25 -13.99
CA LEU A 469 -12.25 4.10 -13.59
C LEU A 469 -10.94 4.48 -12.87
N ALA A 470 -10.51 5.74 -12.95
CA ALA A 470 -9.28 6.21 -12.30
C ALA A 470 -9.38 6.25 -10.76
N TRP A 471 -10.56 6.56 -10.23
CA TRP A 471 -10.83 6.70 -8.79
C TRP A 471 -10.98 5.35 -8.06
N GLN A 472 -10.98 4.23 -8.79
CA GLN A 472 -11.11 2.89 -8.22
C GLN A 472 -9.79 2.33 -7.67
N ALA A 473 -8.67 3.00 -7.94
CA ALA A 473 -7.38 2.61 -7.38
C ALA A 473 -7.40 2.71 -5.84
N PRO A 474 -6.83 1.73 -5.12
CA PRO A 474 -6.83 1.75 -3.66
C PRO A 474 -5.88 2.82 -3.12
N THR A 475 -6.30 3.47 -2.04
CA THR A 475 -5.51 4.49 -1.33
C THR A 475 -5.07 3.97 0.02
N LEU A 476 -3.75 3.88 0.24
CA LEU A 476 -3.18 3.59 1.55
C LEU A 476 -3.06 4.90 2.35
N VAL A 477 -3.60 4.91 3.56
CA VAL A 477 -3.59 6.05 4.46
C VAL A 477 -2.85 5.66 5.74
N LYS A 478 -1.94 6.50 6.21
CA LYS A 478 -1.32 6.34 7.52
C LYS A 478 -1.50 7.62 8.32
N ARG A 479 -1.51 7.52 9.65
CA ARG A 479 -1.37 8.68 10.55
C ARG A 479 -0.16 9.51 10.11
N GLY A 480 0.89 8.78 9.73
CA GLY A 480 2.01 9.28 8.99
C GLY A 480 3.12 9.84 9.88
N MET A 481 4.24 10.11 9.23
CA MET A 481 5.47 10.53 9.87
C MET A 481 5.49 12.06 9.97
N PRO A 482 5.84 12.66 11.13
CA PRO A 482 6.07 14.09 11.19
C PRO A 482 7.16 14.47 10.21
N LEU A 483 6.98 15.58 9.52
CA LEU A 483 7.91 16.08 8.53
C LEU A 483 8.15 17.57 8.81
N GLU A 484 9.41 17.94 8.96
CA GLU A 484 9.84 19.31 9.17
C GLU A 484 10.66 19.75 7.95
N ILE A 485 10.31 20.89 7.36
CA ILE A 485 10.99 21.46 6.19
C ILE A 485 11.51 22.83 6.60
N ILE A 486 12.83 23.00 6.62
CA ILE A 486 13.49 24.19 7.14
C ILE A 486 14.39 24.78 6.04
N PRO A 487 14.16 26.02 5.58
CA PRO A 487 13.02 26.88 5.91
C PRO A 487 11.72 26.33 5.30
N ASN A 488 10.56 26.80 5.76
CA ASN A 488 9.30 26.43 5.11
C ASN A 488 9.31 26.93 3.65
N PRO A 489 8.95 26.08 2.67
CA PRO A 489 8.94 26.47 1.27
C PRO A 489 7.83 27.48 1.01
N HIS A 490 8.07 28.43 0.09
CA HIS A 490 7.08 29.41 -0.28
C HIS A 490 5.94 28.72 -1.03
N ARG A 491 4.68 29.00 -0.64
CA ARG A 491 3.50 28.63 -1.42
C ARG A 491 3.12 29.83 -2.27
N GLY A 492 3.70 29.90 -3.47
CA GLY A 492 3.33 30.90 -4.46
C GLY A 492 1.94 30.63 -5.04
N ASN A 493 1.32 31.65 -5.61
CA ASN A 493 0.05 31.51 -6.32
C ASN A 493 0.22 30.78 -7.66
N ARG A 494 1.45 30.81 -8.21
CA ARG A 494 1.86 30.11 -9.43
C ARG A 494 2.83 28.97 -9.08
N TRP A 495 2.78 27.89 -9.85
CA TRP A 495 3.61 26.71 -9.60
C TRP A 495 5.10 27.00 -9.80
N GLU A 496 5.48 27.90 -10.73
CA GLU A 496 6.89 28.29 -10.94
C GLU A 496 7.49 29.07 -9.76
N GLU A 497 6.65 29.70 -8.93
CA GLU A 497 7.03 30.51 -7.76
C GLU A 497 6.90 29.74 -6.44
N SER A 498 6.61 28.45 -6.51
CA SER A 498 6.45 27.59 -5.34
C SER A 498 7.77 26.88 -4.99
N GLY A 499 8.05 26.74 -3.70
CA GLY A 499 9.24 26.05 -3.20
C GLY A 499 10.31 26.96 -2.62
N TRP A 500 11.55 26.46 -2.58
CA TRP A 500 12.72 27.26 -2.26
C TRP A 500 13.21 27.97 -3.51
N MET A 501 13.42 29.28 -3.41
CA MET A 501 13.87 30.12 -4.51
C MET A 501 15.39 30.33 -4.43
N SER A 502 16.01 30.51 -5.59
CA SER A 502 17.43 30.87 -5.66
C SER A 502 17.65 32.22 -4.97
N PRO A 503 18.66 32.36 -4.09
CA PRO A 503 18.97 33.62 -3.46
C PRO A 503 19.46 34.64 -4.50
N ARG A 504 18.95 35.87 -4.45
CA ARG A 504 19.33 36.95 -5.38
C ARG A 504 20.81 37.32 -5.28
N ASP A 505 21.35 37.25 -4.07
CA ASP A 505 22.74 37.60 -3.77
C ASP A 505 23.70 36.41 -3.94
N GLY A 506 23.18 35.24 -4.35
CA GLY A 506 23.95 34.02 -4.54
C GLY A 506 24.26 33.24 -3.25
N PHE A 507 23.98 33.82 -2.08
CA PHE A 507 24.23 33.20 -0.78
C PHE A 507 22.95 33.00 0.04
N THR A 508 22.95 31.93 0.84
CA THR A 508 21.90 31.57 1.79
C THR A 508 22.36 31.82 3.22
N THR A 509 21.40 32.00 4.14
CA THR A 509 21.68 32.34 5.55
C THR A 509 21.59 31.15 6.50
N LEU A 510 21.13 29.98 6.03
CA LEU A 510 20.89 28.83 6.89
C LEU A 510 22.22 28.11 7.21
N GLU A 511 22.56 28.04 8.49
CA GLU A 511 23.71 27.28 9.01
C GLU A 511 23.20 26.08 9.82
N LEU A 512 23.55 24.85 9.40
CA LEU A 512 22.97 23.62 9.96
C LEU A 512 23.29 23.39 11.44
N ASP A 513 24.45 23.86 11.90
CA ASP A 513 24.97 23.67 13.26
C ASP A 513 24.53 24.78 14.23
N LYS A 514 24.08 25.92 13.73
CA LYS A 514 23.70 27.09 14.54
C LYS A 514 22.20 27.39 14.54
N ASP A 515 21.44 26.85 13.59
CA ASP A 515 20.01 27.07 13.55
C ASP A 515 19.31 26.28 14.67
N PRO A 516 18.59 26.94 15.59
CA PRO A 516 17.97 26.27 16.74
C PRO A 516 16.84 25.31 16.36
N ARG A 517 16.34 25.35 15.12
CA ARG A 517 15.32 24.42 14.61
C ARG A 517 15.94 23.07 14.20
N ILE A 518 17.27 22.98 14.09
CA ILE A 518 17.98 21.78 13.65
C ILE A 518 18.77 21.19 14.83
N ASP A 519 18.43 19.96 15.20
CA ASP A 519 19.27 19.15 16.10
C ASP A 519 20.41 18.54 15.27
N PHE A 520 21.48 19.33 15.12
CA PHE A 520 22.64 18.93 14.34
C PHE A 520 23.30 17.63 14.83
N PRO A 521 23.47 17.38 16.15
CA PRO A 521 23.96 16.10 16.64
C PRO A 521 23.16 14.88 16.15
N ARG A 522 21.82 14.96 16.16
CA ARG A 522 20.98 13.87 15.61
C ARG A 522 21.08 13.76 14.10
N LEU A 523 21.13 14.88 13.40
CA LEU A 523 21.33 14.90 11.94
C LEU A 523 22.67 14.25 11.55
N LEU A 524 23.74 14.56 12.28
CA LEU A 524 25.05 13.95 12.10
C LEU A 524 24.99 12.44 12.32
N HIS A 525 24.40 11.99 13.43
CA HIS A 525 24.22 10.56 13.70
C HIS A 525 23.48 9.84 12.56
N LEU A 526 22.39 10.43 12.07
CA LEU A 526 21.63 9.91 10.93
C LEU A 526 22.48 9.79 9.67
N ILE A 527 23.30 10.80 9.35
CA ILE A 527 24.19 10.77 8.18
C ILE A 527 25.23 9.65 8.36
N GLU A 528 25.90 9.58 9.50
CA GLU A 528 26.93 8.57 9.73
C GLU A 528 26.37 7.14 9.71
N ASP A 529 25.20 6.91 10.32
CA ASP A 529 24.51 5.62 10.28
C ASP A 529 24.12 5.23 8.84
N SER A 530 23.53 6.15 8.10
CA SER A 530 23.04 5.88 6.74
C SER A 530 24.17 5.58 5.76
N PHE A 531 25.27 6.34 5.84
CA PHE A 531 26.42 6.19 4.93
C PHE A 531 27.49 5.21 5.43
N ARG A 532 27.40 4.75 6.69
CA ARG A 532 28.36 3.83 7.33
C ARG A 532 29.78 4.38 7.37
N LYS A 533 29.92 5.69 7.56
CA LYS A 533 31.21 6.41 7.55
C LYS A 533 31.14 7.63 8.44
N LYS A 534 32.26 7.97 9.06
CA LYS A 534 32.40 9.23 9.79
C LYS A 534 32.46 10.42 8.84
N LEU A 535 31.72 11.48 9.18
CA LEU A 535 31.70 12.72 8.44
C LEU A 535 32.80 13.64 8.97
N ASN A 536 33.61 14.23 8.08
CA ASN A 536 34.47 15.32 8.50
C ASN A 536 33.61 16.59 8.63
N VAL A 537 33.14 16.83 9.86
CA VAL A 537 32.15 17.87 10.16
C VAL A 537 32.65 19.26 9.78
N GLU A 538 33.87 19.63 10.17
CA GLU A 538 34.43 20.96 9.90
C GLU A 538 34.56 21.21 8.40
N HIS A 539 35.16 20.26 7.67
CA HIS A 539 35.28 20.34 6.21
C HIS A 539 33.90 20.42 5.54
N TYR A 540 32.94 19.64 6.02
CA TYR A 540 31.58 19.62 5.47
C TYR A 540 30.85 20.95 5.67
N LEU A 541 30.83 21.48 6.89
CA LEU A 541 30.16 22.73 7.23
C LEU A 541 30.78 23.90 6.47
N ASN A 542 32.11 23.96 6.38
CA ASN A 542 32.81 24.99 5.59
C ASN A 542 32.42 24.95 4.11
N ARG A 543 32.25 23.75 3.52
CA ARG A 543 31.87 23.58 2.12
C ARG A 543 30.45 24.06 1.81
N ILE A 544 29.49 23.82 2.71
CA ILE A 544 28.08 24.19 2.53
C ILE A 544 27.75 25.59 3.02
N LYS A 545 28.67 26.26 3.72
CA LYS A 545 28.46 27.60 4.27
C LYS A 545 28.02 28.56 3.17
N GLY A 546 26.89 29.24 3.39
CA GLY A 546 26.32 30.15 2.42
C GLY A 546 25.58 29.48 1.26
N LYS A 547 25.46 28.15 1.22
CA LYS A 547 24.83 27.41 0.11
C LYS A 547 23.61 26.59 0.51
N VAL A 548 23.31 26.42 1.79
CA VAL A 548 22.21 25.57 2.26
C VAL A 548 20.86 26.16 1.85
N ALA A 549 20.20 25.51 0.89
CA ALA A 549 18.84 25.86 0.49
C ALA A 549 17.84 25.49 1.59
N GLY A 550 18.04 24.32 2.19
CA GLY A 550 17.24 23.86 3.32
C GLY A 550 17.50 22.40 3.68
N VAL A 551 16.87 21.98 4.77
CA VAL A 551 16.86 20.61 5.28
C VAL A 551 15.43 20.11 5.42
N ILE A 552 15.21 18.86 5.06
CA ILE A 552 13.97 18.13 5.29
C ILE A 552 14.27 17.06 6.34
N VAL A 553 13.57 17.07 7.47
CA VAL A 553 13.70 16.07 8.53
C VAL A 553 12.41 15.27 8.63
N ALA A 554 12.52 13.95 8.57
CA ALA A 554 11.40 13.03 8.68
C ALA A 554 11.48 12.23 9.99
N GLY A 555 10.37 12.17 10.70
CA GLY A 555 10.26 11.44 11.96
C GLY A 555 11.04 12.14 13.06
N ASN A 556 11.59 11.35 13.97
CA ASN A 556 12.57 11.81 14.95
C ASN A 556 13.99 11.60 14.40
N TYR A 557 14.33 12.26 13.29
CA TYR A 557 15.57 12.03 12.54
C TYR A 557 15.71 10.60 12.01
N GLU A 558 14.59 9.97 11.65
CA GLU A 558 14.59 8.65 10.98
C GLU A 558 15.03 8.77 9.51
N GLY A 559 14.85 9.95 8.93
CA GLY A 559 15.38 10.31 7.63
C GLY A 559 15.59 11.82 7.50
N GLY A 560 16.46 12.20 6.57
CA GLY A 560 16.90 13.57 6.40
C GLY A 560 17.40 13.82 4.98
N ALA A 561 17.09 14.98 4.43
CA ALA A 561 17.63 15.44 3.16
C ALA A 561 18.19 16.86 3.31
N ILE A 562 19.45 17.06 2.92
CA ILE A 562 20.11 18.38 2.90
C ILE A 562 20.25 18.80 1.45
N LEU A 563 19.76 19.99 1.14
CA LEU A 563 19.79 20.55 -0.21
C LEU A 563 20.53 21.88 -0.24
N THR A 564 21.23 22.12 -1.33
CA THR A 564 22.10 23.28 -1.51
C THR A 564 21.86 23.95 -2.85
N TRP A 565 22.15 25.25 -2.91
CA TRP A 565 22.34 26.00 -4.15
C TRP A 565 23.83 25.98 -4.49
N GLU A 566 24.20 25.29 -5.55
CA GLU A 566 25.59 25.16 -5.98
C GLU A 566 25.87 26.04 -7.20
N GLN A 567 27.00 26.75 -7.16
CA GLN A 567 27.48 27.54 -8.28
C GLN A 567 28.14 26.63 -9.32
N PRO A 568 27.70 26.63 -10.58
CA PRO A 568 28.37 25.87 -11.64
C PRO A 568 29.73 26.50 -11.99
N PRO A 569 30.71 25.68 -12.43
CA PRO A 569 32.02 26.18 -12.82
C PRO A 569 31.92 27.13 -14.03
N GLY A 570 32.69 28.22 -14.02
CA GLY A 570 32.77 29.14 -15.15
C GLY A 570 31.73 30.27 -15.15
N THR A 571 30.89 30.38 -14.12
CA THR A 571 29.98 31.52 -13.94
C THR A 571 29.91 31.93 -12.47
N SER A 572 29.74 33.23 -12.23
CA SER A 572 29.45 33.80 -10.90
C SER A 572 28.06 34.45 -10.84
N ASP A 573 27.22 34.18 -11.84
CA ASP A 573 25.85 34.67 -11.90
C ASP A 573 24.97 33.95 -10.86
N PRO A 574 24.37 34.67 -9.89
CA PRO A 574 23.43 34.12 -8.91
C PRO A 574 22.17 33.50 -9.53
N LEU A 575 21.81 33.89 -10.75
CA LEU A 575 20.63 33.36 -11.44
C LEU A 575 20.86 31.94 -12.01
N ARG A 576 22.12 31.51 -12.11
CA ARG A 576 22.51 30.19 -12.63
C ARG A 576 22.80 29.17 -11.52
N LEU A 577 22.40 29.45 -10.29
CA LEU A 577 22.56 28.50 -9.19
C LEU A 577 21.78 27.21 -9.45
N VAL A 578 22.43 26.09 -9.17
CA VAL A 578 21.90 24.74 -9.39
C VAL A 578 21.33 24.18 -8.08
N PRO A 579 20.06 23.77 -8.05
CA PRO A 579 19.49 23.07 -6.90
C PRO A 579 20.06 21.65 -6.84
N TYR A 580 20.78 21.35 -5.76
CA TYR A 580 21.53 20.11 -5.57
C TYR A 580 21.11 19.38 -4.30
N LEU A 581 20.82 18.08 -4.40
CA LEU A 581 20.61 17.20 -3.24
C LEU A 581 21.97 16.66 -2.78
N ASP A 582 22.43 17.16 -1.63
CA ASP A 582 23.78 16.91 -1.12
C ASP A 582 23.88 15.70 -0.18
N LYS A 583 22.89 15.54 0.71
CA LYS A 583 22.76 14.36 1.57
C LYS A 583 21.33 13.87 1.52
N PHE A 584 21.17 12.57 1.31
CA PHE A 584 19.91 11.87 1.44
C PHE A 584 20.16 10.68 2.36
N ALA A 585 19.73 10.80 3.61
CA ALA A 585 20.03 9.86 4.68
C ALA A 585 18.74 9.26 5.24
N VAL A 586 18.74 7.95 5.45
CA VAL A 586 17.68 7.20 6.14
C VAL A 586 18.36 6.20 7.06
N LEU A 587 17.92 6.13 8.32
CA LEU A 587 18.42 5.18 9.31
C LEU A 587 18.33 3.75 8.78
N GLN A 588 19.34 2.92 9.06
CA GLN A 588 19.35 1.53 8.60
C GLN A 588 18.16 0.72 9.13
N SER A 589 17.71 1.02 10.34
CA SER A 589 16.50 0.44 10.95
C SER A 589 15.22 0.80 10.19
N SER A 590 15.16 2.00 9.62
CA SER A 590 13.99 2.53 8.89
C SER A 590 14.05 2.33 7.37
N GLN A 591 15.17 1.83 6.84
CA GLN A 591 15.33 1.47 5.43
C GLN A 591 14.43 0.29 5.06
N GLY A 592 13.55 0.51 4.08
CA GLY A 592 12.76 -0.55 3.44
C GLY A 592 11.44 -0.92 4.11
N SER A 593 11.10 -0.40 5.30
CA SER A 593 9.87 -0.77 6.04
C SER A 593 8.88 0.38 6.22
N SER A 594 9.36 1.61 6.38
CA SER A 594 8.53 2.76 6.80
C SER A 594 8.18 3.75 5.67
N GLY A 595 8.75 3.59 4.47
CA GLY A 595 8.49 4.49 3.34
C GLY A 595 9.10 5.89 3.51
N VAL A 596 9.98 6.08 4.50
CA VAL A 596 10.66 7.35 4.81
C VAL A 596 11.33 7.97 3.60
N ALA A 597 12.06 7.16 2.82
CA ALA A 597 12.72 7.62 1.60
C ALA A 597 11.73 8.19 0.57
N ASP A 598 10.57 7.55 0.41
CA ASP A 598 9.54 8.02 -0.52
C ASP A 598 8.93 9.33 -0.02
N ILE A 599 8.70 9.47 1.29
CA ILE A 599 8.21 10.71 1.92
C ILE A 599 9.20 11.86 1.72
N LEU A 600 10.48 11.65 2.02
CA LEU A 600 11.53 12.66 1.84
C LEU A 600 11.63 13.12 0.38
N PHE A 601 11.67 12.16 -0.55
CA PHE A 601 11.80 12.44 -1.97
C PHE A 601 10.56 13.15 -2.54
N GLN A 602 9.37 12.73 -2.12
CA GLN A 602 8.13 13.39 -2.50
C GLN A 602 8.10 14.84 -2.01
N SER A 603 8.46 15.10 -0.76
CA SER A 603 8.52 16.45 -0.21
C SER A 603 9.60 17.31 -0.86
N MET A 604 10.74 16.72 -1.19
CA MET A 604 11.80 17.37 -1.94
C MET A 604 11.32 17.84 -3.32
N VAL A 605 10.73 16.95 -4.11
CA VAL A 605 10.35 17.27 -5.50
C VAL A 605 9.05 18.06 -5.58
N ARG A 606 8.06 17.80 -4.72
CA ARG A 606 6.75 18.49 -4.80
C ARG A 606 6.71 19.81 -4.05
N SER A 607 7.37 19.89 -2.89
CA SER A 607 7.26 21.05 -2.01
C SER A 607 8.49 21.95 -2.04
N CYS A 608 9.70 21.40 -2.20
CA CYS A 608 10.94 22.19 -2.11
C CYS A 608 11.44 22.64 -3.49
N PHE A 609 11.52 21.71 -4.45
CA PHE A 609 12.04 21.95 -5.80
C PHE A 609 11.12 21.40 -6.90
N PRO A 610 9.91 21.97 -7.09
CA PRO A 610 9.00 21.56 -8.16
C PRO A 610 9.60 21.70 -9.56
N ASN A 611 10.51 22.66 -9.76
CA ASN A 611 11.19 22.91 -11.05
C ASN A 611 12.37 21.95 -11.32
N GLY A 612 12.62 21.00 -10.42
CA GLY A 612 13.64 19.98 -10.55
C GLY A 612 14.89 20.23 -9.70
N VAL A 613 15.51 19.13 -9.29
CA VAL A 613 16.75 19.07 -8.50
C VAL A 613 17.69 18.04 -9.13
N CYS A 614 19.00 18.23 -9.00
CA CYS A 614 20.00 17.25 -9.41
C CYS A 614 20.78 16.68 -8.23
N TRP A 615 21.36 15.49 -8.43
CA TRP A 615 22.27 14.87 -7.47
C TRP A 615 23.23 13.93 -8.17
N ARG A 616 24.24 13.47 -7.44
CA ARG A 616 25.11 12.38 -7.90
C ARG A 616 25.11 11.22 -6.92
N SER A 617 25.36 10.04 -7.44
CA SER A 617 25.54 8.82 -6.65
C SER A 617 26.69 7.99 -7.21
N ARG A 618 27.40 7.24 -6.37
CA ARG A 618 28.47 6.35 -6.83
C ARG A 618 27.88 5.21 -7.65
N LYS A 619 28.58 4.76 -8.70
CA LYS A 619 28.11 3.68 -9.60
C LYS A 619 27.76 2.37 -8.87
N ASP A 620 28.49 2.06 -7.80
CA ASP A 620 28.34 0.86 -6.97
C ASP A 620 27.29 0.99 -5.85
N ASN A 621 26.62 2.14 -5.72
CA ASN A 621 25.61 2.35 -4.70
C ASN A 621 24.37 1.46 -4.96
N PRO A 622 23.98 0.56 -4.04
CA PRO A 622 22.81 -0.30 -4.21
C PRO A 622 21.50 0.47 -4.35
N VAL A 623 21.44 1.72 -3.87
CA VAL A 623 20.27 2.61 -3.97
C VAL A 623 20.05 3.11 -5.40
N ASN A 624 21.03 2.98 -6.30
CA ASN A 624 20.91 3.49 -7.67
C ASN A 624 19.68 2.94 -8.41
N LYS A 625 19.30 1.67 -8.18
CA LYS A 625 18.07 1.11 -8.76
C LYS A 625 16.84 1.94 -8.37
N TRP A 626 16.74 2.36 -7.11
CA TRP A 626 15.66 3.20 -6.59
C TRP A 626 15.71 4.61 -7.19
N TYR A 627 16.91 5.17 -7.42
CA TYR A 627 17.08 6.47 -8.12
C TYR A 627 16.69 6.40 -9.60
N PHE A 628 17.08 5.35 -10.34
CA PHE A 628 16.69 5.20 -11.75
C PHE A 628 15.18 5.14 -11.94
N GLU A 629 14.47 4.53 -10.98
CA GLU A 629 13.01 4.49 -10.97
C GLU A 629 12.36 5.85 -10.71
N ARG A 630 13.08 6.81 -10.11
CA ARG A 630 12.53 8.10 -9.63
C ARG A 630 13.03 9.33 -10.33
N ALA A 631 14.23 9.27 -10.89
CA ALA A 631 14.77 10.32 -11.71
C ALA A 631 14.04 10.38 -13.06
N SER A 632 13.91 11.59 -13.59
CA SER A 632 13.45 11.82 -14.95
C SER A 632 14.46 11.25 -15.93
N ALA A 633 15.75 11.48 -15.67
CA ALA A 633 16.85 10.87 -16.40
C ALA A 633 18.14 10.83 -15.56
N SER A 634 19.16 10.17 -16.11
CA SER A 634 20.45 9.96 -15.48
C SER A 634 21.58 10.02 -16.51
N TRP A 635 22.75 10.47 -16.10
CA TRP A 635 23.94 10.54 -16.93
C TRP A 635 25.16 9.96 -16.20
N GLN A 636 25.85 9.02 -16.82
CA GLN A 636 27.11 8.52 -16.27
C GLN A 636 28.23 9.48 -16.63
N ILE A 637 28.89 10.06 -15.63
CA ILE A 637 29.97 11.01 -15.86
C ILE A 637 31.18 10.23 -16.41
N PRO A 638 31.70 10.59 -17.60
CA PRO A 638 32.89 9.95 -18.16
C PRO A 638 34.08 10.07 -17.20
N GLU A 639 34.96 9.07 -17.22
CA GLU A 639 36.20 9.06 -16.43
C GLU A 639 36.01 9.25 -14.90
N SER A 640 34.80 8.95 -14.43
CA SER A 640 34.39 9.18 -13.05
C SER A 640 33.59 8.01 -12.48
N MET A 641 33.60 7.87 -11.15
CA MET A 641 32.82 6.87 -10.42
C MET A 641 31.39 7.35 -10.11
N TRP A 642 31.00 8.51 -10.62
CA TRP A 642 29.74 9.17 -10.33
C TRP A 642 28.72 9.04 -11.47
N THR A 643 27.46 8.86 -11.10
CA THR A 643 26.29 8.97 -11.97
C THR A 643 25.47 10.16 -11.50
N MET A 644 25.17 11.09 -12.40
CA MET A 644 24.28 12.22 -12.18
C MET A 644 22.82 11.80 -12.43
N PHE A 645 21.90 12.33 -11.62
CA PHE A 645 20.46 12.13 -11.74
C PHE A 645 19.74 13.47 -11.57
N TRP A 646 18.55 13.60 -12.17
CA TRP A 646 17.71 14.80 -12.00
C TRP A 646 16.22 14.52 -12.18
N THR A 647 15.37 15.43 -11.70
CA THR A 647 13.90 15.36 -11.83
C THR A 647 13.28 16.42 -12.75
N GLY A 648 13.99 17.50 -13.07
CA GLY A 648 13.46 18.59 -13.91
C GLY A 648 13.20 18.17 -15.36
N GLU A 649 12.15 18.73 -15.97
CA GLU A 649 11.87 18.62 -17.40
C GLU A 649 12.77 19.59 -18.20
N GLY A 650 13.00 19.29 -19.50
CA GLY A 650 13.75 20.16 -20.41
C GLY A 650 15.23 20.36 -20.07
N VAL A 651 15.79 19.61 -19.10
CA VAL A 651 17.19 19.78 -18.67
C VAL A 651 18.18 19.50 -19.80
N VAL A 652 17.92 18.50 -20.64
CA VAL A 652 18.80 18.14 -21.77
C VAL A 652 18.59 19.05 -22.98
N GLU A 653 17.36 19.55 -23.16
CA GLU A 653 17.01 20.46 -24.26
C GLU A 653 17.63 21.85 -24.06
N ASN A 654 17.81 22.26 -22.79
CA ASN A 654 18.53 23.46 -22.42
C ASN A 654 20.01 23.12 -22.14
N GLY A 655 20.86 23.29 -23.16
CA GLY A 655 22.29 22.95 -23.10
C GLY A 655 23.03 23.58 -21.92
N ASP A 656 22.74 24.85 -21.60
CA ASP A 656 23.38 25.55 -20.48
C ASP A 656 23.04 24.91 -19.13
N ARG A 657 21.76 24.52 -18.95
CA ARG A 657 21.30 23.89 -17.70
C ARG A 657 21.91 22.49 -17.51
N PHE A 658 22.06 21.73 -18.59
CA PHE A 658 22.70 20.42 -18.54
C PHE A 658 24.19 20.54 -18.15
N GLU A 659 24.92 21.46 -18.78
CA GLU A 659 26.33 21.70 -18.48
C GLU A 659 26.53 22.23 -17.05
N ASP A 660 25.62 23.08 -16.56
CA ASP A 660 25.66 23.54 -15.17
C ASP A 660 25.49 22.38 -14.18
N TYR A 661 24.52 21.49 -14.42
CA TYR A 661 24.29 20.31 -13.58
C TYR A 661 25.49 19.36 -13.62
N LEU A 662 26.05 19.12 -14.81
CA LEU A 662 27.21 18.28 -15.01
C LEU A 662 28.45 18.86 -14.33
N GLY A 663 28.65 20.17 -14.44
CA GLY A 663 29.72 20.93 -13.82
C GLY A 663 29.69 20.80 -12.30
N VAL A 664 28.54 21.07 -11.68
CA VAL A 664 28.34 20.89 -10.23
C VAL A 664 28.61 19.45 -9.80
N CYS A 665 28.05 18.46 -10.51
CA CYS A 665 28.23 17.06 -10.12
C CYS A 665 29.69 16.59 -10.23
N LYS A 666 30.50 17.19 -11.11
CA LYS A 666 31.95 16.95 -11.23
C LYS A 666 32.75 17.62 -10.11
N THR A 667 32.42 18.87 -9.76
CA THR A 667 33.25 19.71 -8.87
C THR A 667 32.97 19.52 -7.38
N VAL A 668 31.78 19.08 -6.98
CA VAL A 668 31.45 18.89 -5.55
C VAL A 668 32.47 17.96 -4.88
N ILE A 669 33.04 18.40 -3.76
CA ILE A 669 34.12 17.69 -3.05
C ILE A 669 33.52 16.66 -2.06
N PRO A 670 34.00 15.41 -2.03
CA PRO A 670 33.59 14.43 -1.02
C PRO A 670 33.88 14.89 0.41
N SER A 671 32.96 14.64 1.35
CA SER A 671 33.05 15.16 2.72
C SER A 671 33.24 14.10 3.82
N PHE A 672 33.41 12.83 3.45
CA PHE A 672 33.64 11.73 4.39
C PHE A 672 35.14 11.45 4.52
N TYR A 673 35.57 10.96 5.69
CA TYR A 673 36.95 10.48 5.87
C TYR A 673 37.26 9.35 4.89
N SER A 674 38.50 9.33 4.41
CA SER A 674 39.03 8.20 3.65
C SER A 674 39.32 7.04 4.61
N LYS A 675 39.27 5.79 4.12
CA LYS A 675 39.55 4.59 4.94
C LYS A 675 40.93 4.59 5.62
N ASN A 676 41.83 5.50 5.24
CA ASN A 676 43.19 5.62 5.76
C ASN A 676 43.33 6.76 6.80
N GLN A 677 42.23 7.38 7.21
CA GLN A 677 42.19 8.53 8.14
C GLN A 677 41.20 8.32 9.30
N GLU A 678 40.63 7.12 9.44
CA GLU A 678 39.83 6.71 10.61
C GLU A 678 40.70 6.19 11.76
#